data_AF-A0A162MSJ9-F1
#
_entry.id   AF-A0A162MSJ9-F1
#
_cell.length_a   1.000
_cell.length_b   1.000
_cell.length_c   1.000
_cell.angle_alpha   90.00
_cell.angle_beta   90.00
_cell.angle_gamma   90.00
#
_symmetry.space_group_name_H-M   'P 1'
#
loop_
_entity.id
_entity.type
_entity.pdbx_description
1 polymer ?
#
loop_
_entity_poly.entity_id
_entity_poly.type
_entity_poly.pdbx_seq_one_letter_code
_entity_poly.pdbx_strand_id
1 'polypeptide(L)'
;MAAYLTQRISHPHHGITVSRAGTPAPEKAAKCAAPIENVGAKKVSFFTPAQDPVAGSATAVQASGNPVPKLFTPLKIRGIELPNRIWVSPMCQYSAHEGFHTPWHITHYGGMALRGPGLMMIEATAVQANGRITPEDSGIWLDAHVDTLKKHVDFAHSQGALIGIQLAHAGRKASTVAPWLSSGATATEQVGGWPADVVGPSSDAFSEHYPTPRALSSAEIAELKRDHLNAVRRALRAGFDVIELHFAHGYLVSSFLSPAVNKRTDSYGGGFENRTRLALEIVDATREIMPKEMPLFVRISATDWLDTNPEWSGAPSWTVEESVEFAKILARRGVDVLDVSSGGNHAQQKVVGGPGYQAPFAKAIKAAVGDSLLVSSVGSIKTGSVAQEIIEGGKDADDTPLDLIAAGRMFLKNPGLSAMAETAQATRPNLGCLGCDKQATALQCPTCLKLSIKNSYFCSQDCFKTSGLHNPFPDFPFTGSVRPIYPLSPRRTVPKSIGKPDYADTGVPTSERMLNRAKVDILDSAAQQAMRKVCKLSREVLDIVAAEVRPGVTTDYLDEVCHKACLERNSYPSPLNYRNFPKSLCTSPNEIVCHGIPDQRVLLDGDILNLDISIYHEGYHADLNETYYVGDKAKADPDNVRLIEATRDCLDAAIQIVKPGTPIRQFGEVIEKMANERGCSVVTTWGGHGINTNFHPPPWIPHYAKNKAVGVCKAGMAFTIEPILALGKPREMYWPDKWTNATVDGKRTAQFEHTLLVTDDGAEVLTARLPESPGGPIPMPATERASSTQEKKFK
;
A
#
# COMPACT_ATOMS: atom_id res chain seq x y z
N MET A 1 38.16 11.30 -20.32
CA MET A 1 37.55 10.27 -19.43
C MET A 1 37.98 8.86 -19.82
N ALA A 2 37.78 8.39 -21.07
CA ALA A 2 38.28 7.08 -21.53
C ALA A 2 39.81 6.91 -21.42
N ALA A 3 40.58 7.97 -21.69
CA ALA A 3 42.04 8.00 -21.46
C ALA A 3 42.44 7.96 -19.97
N TYR A 4 41.53 8.34 -19.07
CA TYR A 4 41.76 8.34 -17.62
C TYR A 4 41.47 6.96 -16.99
N LEU A 5 40.65 6.14 -17.65
CA LEU A 5 40.24 4.80 -17.18
C LEU A 5 41.16 3.67 -17.68
N THR A 6 41.98 3.92 -18.69
CA THR A 6 42.83 2.89 -19.35
C THR A 6 44.23 2.77 -18.75
N GLN A 7 44.70 3.76 -18.01
CA GLN A 7 45.91 3.64 -17.19
C GLN A 7 45.51 3.19 -15.78
N ARG A 8 45.54 1.88 -15.51
CA ARG A 8 45.56 1.37 -14.14
C ARG A 8 46.85 1.84 -13.48
N ILE A 9 46.80 3.01 -12.85
CA ILE A 9 47.83 3.42 -11.89
C ILE A 9 47.67 2.51 -10.68
N SER A 10 48.54 1.51 -10.58
CA SER A 10 48.72 0.75 -9.36
C SER A 10 49.40 1.66 -8.32
N HIS A 11 48.63 2.38 -7.50
CA HIS A 11 49.14 3.04 -6.29
C HIS A 11 48.03 3.48 -5.31
N PRO A 12 48.36 3.77 -4.04
CA PRO A 12 47.49 3.56 -2.89
C PRO A 12 46.65 4.82 -2.67
N HIS A 13 45.34 4.69 -2.78
CA HIS A 13 44.35 5.72 -2.47
C HIS A 13 44.41 7.00 -3.32
N HIS A 14 43.59 7.01 -4.38
CA HIS A 14 43.15 8.15 -5.19
C HIS A 14 43.68 9.56 -4.80
N GLY A 15 44.72 10.01 -5.49
CA GLY A 15 44.84 11.37 -6.03
C GLY A 15 44.89 12.58 -5.09
N ILE A 16 44.92 12.40 -3.77
CA ILE A 16 45.19 13.47 -2.81
C ILE A 16 46.62 13.27 -2.30
N THR A 17 47.52 14.22 -2.54
CA THR A 17 48.85 14.25 -1.91
C THR A 17 48.68 14.17 -0.40
N VAL A 18 49.03 13.02 0.19
CA VAL A 18 49.04 12.82 1.64
C VAL A 18 50.21 13.63 2.21
N SER A 19 49.99 14.92 2.49
CA SER A 19 50.98 15.75 3.17
C SER A 19 50.96 15.48 4.67
N ARG A 20 51.38 14.28 5.10
CA ARG A 20 51.89 14.08 6.46
C ARG A 20 53.04 13.07 6.44
N ALA A 21 54.25 13.61 6.26
CA ALA A 21 55.46 12.90 6.66
C ALA A 21 55.30 12.45 8.12
N GLY A 22 55.45 11.15 8.38
CA GLY A 22 55.45 10.60 9.74
C GLY A 22 54.22 9.77 10.16
N THR A 23 53.37 9.29 9.23
CA THR A 23 52.35 8.30 9.60
C THR A 23 53.01 6.92 9.71
N PRO A 24 53.06 6.28 10.89
CA PRO A 24 53.72 4.97 11.04
C PRO A 24 52.96 3.92 10.20
N ALA A 25 53.70 3.06 9.52
CA ALA A 25 53.11 1.89 8.88
C ALA A 25 52.44 1.02 9.98
N PRO A 26 51.22 0.52 9.77
CA PRO A 26 50.56 -0.32 10.75
C PRO A 26 51.39 -1.62 10.96
N GLU A 27 51.87 -1.84 12.19
CA GLU A 27 52.71 -2.98 12.59
C GLU A 27 52.00 -4.36 12.54
N LYS A 28 50.73 -4.40 12.12
CA LYS A 28 50.02 -5.66 11.93
C LYS A 28 49.57 -5.76 10.49
N ALA A 29 50.23 -6.65 9.74
CA ALA A 29 49.66 -7.22 8.53
C ALA A 29 48.31 -7.83 8.91
N ALA A 30 47.22 -7.12 8.62
CA ALA A 30 45.89 -7.68 8.72
C ALA A 30 45.88 -8.96 7.89
N LYS A 31 45.33 -10.04 8.44
CA LYS A 31 45.02 -11.25 7.68
C LYS A 31 43.98 -10.88 6.62
N CYS A 32 44.40 -10.31 5.50
CA CYS A 32 43.52 -10.12 4.36
C CYS A 32 43.14 -11.52 3.88
N ALA A 33 41.84 -11.83 3.91
CA ALA A 33 41.30 -12.89 3.09
C ALA A 33 41.72 -12.67 1.63
N ALA A 34 41.71 -13.73 0.82
CA ALA A 34 42.05 -13.64 -0.61
C ALA A 34 41.34 -12.43 -1.26
N PRO A 35 42.00 -11.71 -2.19
CA PRO A 35 41.44 -10.52 -2.80
C PRO A 35 40.08 -10.83 -3.44
N ILE A 36 39.04 -10.10 -3.05
CA ILE A 36 37.72 -10.18 -3.68
C ILE A 36 37.75 -9.24 -4.89
N GLU A 37 37.75 -9.80 -6.10
CA GLU A 37 37.69 -9.02 -7.33
C GLU A 37 36.30 -8.42 -7.53
N ASN A 38 36.22 -7.11 -7.77
CA ASN A 38 34.98 -6.45 -8.17
C ASN A 38 34.80 -6.60 -9.68
N VAL A 39 34.27 -7.74 -10.09
CA VAL A 39 34.02 -8.08 -11.50
C VAL A 39 32.96 -7.13 -12.07
N GLY A 40 33.25 -6.49 -13.19
CA GLY A 40 32.29 -5.61 -13.87
C GLY A 40 31.21 -6.38 -14.62
N ALA A 41 30.01 -5.81 -14.71
CA ALA A 41 28.92 -6.36 -15.52
C ALA A 41 29.33 -6.51 -16.99
N LYS A 42 28.85 -7.60 -17.60
CA LYS A 42 29.18 -7.97 -18.98
C LYS A 42 28.28 -7.18 -19.96
N LYS A 43 28.70 -7.13 -21.23
CA LYS A 43 27.91 -6.59 -22.37
C LYS A 43 27.56 -5.08 -22.30
N VAL A 44 28.21 -4.32 -21.45
CA VAL A 44 28.02 -2.86 -21.35
C VAL A 44 29.35 -2.11 -21.50
N SER A 45 29.31 -0.88 -22.01
CA SER A 45 30.51 -0.06 -22.28
C SER A 45 31.03 0.71 -21.07
N PHE A 46 30.41 0.54 -19.89
CA PHE A 46 30.75 1.23 -18.66
C PHE A 46 30.78 0.26 -17.48
N PHE A 47 31.50 0.64 -16.41
CA PHE A 47 31.63 -0.20 -15.23
C PHE A 47 30.42 -0.06 -14.30
N THR A 48 29.87 -1.20 -13.89
CA THR A 48 29.04 -1.39 -12.70
C THR A 48 29.39 -2.77 -12.14
N PRO A 49 29.34 -3.00 -10.83
CA PRO A 49 29.58 -4.34 -10.27
C PRO A 49 28.62 -5.36 -10.88
N ALA A 50 29.15 -6.51 -11.29
CA ALA A 50 28.32 -7.64 -11.68
C ALA A 50 27.54 -8.13 -10.46
N GLN A 51 26.22 -8.26 -10.60
CA GLN A 51 25.36 -8.76 -9.54
C GLN A 51 25.09 -10.25 -9.75
N ASP A 52 25.57 -11.09 -8.83
CA ASP A 52 25.38 -12.54 -8.82
C ASP A 52 25.04 -13.01 -7.39
N PRO A 53 23.85 -13.61 -7.16
CA PRO A 53 22.78 -13.82 -8.14
C PRO A 53 22.14 -12.48 -8.56
N VAL A 54 21.53 -12.44 -9.75
CA VAL A 54 20.84 -11.24 -10.25
C VAL A 54 19.73 -10.80 -9.28
N ALA A 55 19.40 -9.51 -9.29
CA ALA A 55 18.34 -8.99 -8.45
C ALA A 55 17.03 -9.77 -8.66
N GLY A 56 16.37 -10.16 -7.58
CA GLY A 56 15.09 -10.89 -7.64
C GLY A 56 15.21 -12.41 -7.72
N SER A 57 16.42 -12.97 -7.80
CA SER A 57 16.66 -14.39 -7.60
C SER A 57 16.42 -14.79 -6.13
N ALA A 58 15.71 -15.90 -5.92
CA ALA A 58 15.59 -16.48 -4.59
C ALA A 58 16.92 -17.10 -4.13
N THR A 59 17.42 -16.67 -2.98
CA THR A 59 18.54 -17.35 -2.29
C THR A 59 18.01 -18.59 -1.55
N ALA A 60 18.71 -19.72 -1.63
CA ALA A 60 18.22 -21.04 -1.17
C ALA A 60 17.70 -21.09 0.28
N VAL A 61 16.77 -22.05 0.51
CA VAL A 61 15.99 -22.40 1.72
C VAL A 61 15.67 -21.23 2.64
N GLN A 62 14.39 -20.82 2.63
CA GLN A 62 13.85 -19.89 3.62
C GLN A 62 14.31 -20.32 5.03
N ALA A 63 14.61 -19.38 5.93
CA ALA A 63 15.03 -19.70 7.30
C ALA A 63 14.05 -20.64 8.05
N SER A 64 12.81 -20.77 7.55
CA SER A 64 11.75 -21.67 7.98
C SER A 64 11.84 -23.13 7.46
N GLY A 65 12.74 -23.44 6.53
CA GLY A 65 12.83 -24.77 5.89
C GLY A 65 11.85 -25.02 4.73
N ASN A 66 11.00 -24.05 4.37
CA ASN A 66 10.01 -24.19 3.30
C ASN A 66 10.64 -24.08 1.89
N PRO A 67 10.04 -24.73 0.86
CA PRO A 67 10.47 -24.57 -0.52
C PRO A 67 10.20 -23.15 -1.02
N VAL A 68 11.01 -22.70 -1.99
CA VAL A 68 10.82 -21.41 -2.66
C VAL A 68 9.46 -21.42 -3.37
N PRO A 69 8.57 -20.44 -3.13
CA PRO A 69 7.27 -20.37 -3.80
C PRO A 69 7.42 -20.32 -5.32
N LYS A 70 6.52 -21.01 -6.05
CA LYS A 70 6.54 -21.06 -7.53
C LYS A 70 6.70 -19.69 -8.19
N LEU A 71 6.10 -18.63 -7.65
CA LEU A 71 6.23 -17.25 -8.15
C LEU A 71 7.70 -16.76 -8.20
N PHE A 72 8.56 -17.24 -7.31
CA PHE A 72 9.99 -16.89 -7.22
C PHE A 72 10.92 -17.96 -7.79
N THR A 73 10.35 -18.95 -8.50
CA THR A 73 11.17 -19.91 -9.26
C THR A 73 11.57 -19.31 -10.60
N PRO A 74 12.78 -19.60 -11.10
CA PRO A 74 13.17 -19.20 -12.43
C PRO A 74 12.24 -19.77 -13.51
N LEU A 75 12.10 -19.04 -14.62
CA LEU A 75 11.38 -19.49 -15.80
C LEU A 75 12.23 -19.27 -17.04
N LYS A 76 12.61 -20.37 -17.71
CA LYS A 76 13.32 -20.30 -18.98
C LYS A 76 12.32 -20.11 -20.13
N ILE A 77 12.57 -19.11 -20.97
CA ILE A 77 11.81 -18.85 -22.18
C ILE A 77 12.82 -18.66 -23.32
N ARG A 78 12.86 -19.61 -24.27
CA ARG A 78 13.86 -19.61 -25.35
C ARG A 78 15.29 -19.46 -24.78
N GLY A 79 16.02 -18.43 -25.21
CA GLY A 79 17.39 -18.14 -24.81
C GLY A 79 17.55 -17.28 -23.55
N ILE A 80 16.45 -16.86 -22.90
CA ILE A 80 16.51 -16.09 -21.65
C ILE A 80 15.95 -16.89 -20.47
N GLU A 81 16.37 -16.52 -19.26
CA GLU A 81 15.86 -17.08 -18.02
C GLU A 81 15.45 -15.93 -17.09
N LEU A 82 14.15 -15.86 -16.78
CA LEU A 82 13.66 -14.91 -15.80
C LEU A 82 14.02 -15.41 -14.39
N PRO A 83 14.57 -14.58 -13.50
CA PRO A 83 14.89 -14.98 -12.13
C PRO A 83 13.66 -15.26 -11.26
N ASN A 84 12.48 -14.78 -11.66
CA ASN A 84 11.18 -15.05 -11.05
C ASN A 84 10.05 -14.84 -12.08
N ARG A 85 8.81 -15.19 -11.71
CA ARG A 85 7.63 -15.15 -12.61
C ARG A 85 6.86 -13.84 -12.60
N ILE A 86 7.42 -12.79 -11.98
CA ILE A 86 6.80 -11.46 -11.87
C ILE A 86 7.43 -10.55 -12.91
N TRP A 87 6.61 -9.85 -13.69
CA TRP A 87 7.13 -8.86 -14.64
C TRP A 87 6.37 -7.54 -14.58
N VAL A 88 7.03 -6.47 -15.01
CA VAL A 88 6.46 -5.12 -15.04
C VAL A 88 5.63 -4.97 -16.31
N SER A 89 4.33 -4.75 -16.15
CA SER A 89 3.42 -4.49 -17.28
C SER A 89 3.79 -3.16 -17.98
N PRO A 90 3.63 -3.03 -19.31
CA PRO A 90 3.84 -1.77 -20.00
C PRO A 90 2.86 -0.71 -19.47
N MET A 91 3.40 0.44 -19.02
CA MET A 91 2.63 1.55 -18.44
C MET A 91 3.04 2.86 -19.10
N CYS A 92 2.16 3.45 -19.90
CA CYS A 92 2.41 4.75 -20.53
C CYS A 92 2.79 5.82 -19.50
N GLN A 93 3.85 6.57 -19.80
CA GLN A 93 4.39 7.62 -18.95
C GLN A 93 3.99 9.02 -19.43
N TYR A 94 3.54 9.15 -20.69
CA TYR A 94 3.09 10.42 -21.29
C TYR A 94 4.13 11.54 -21.10
N SER A 95 5.40 11.19 -21.28
CA SER A 95 6.56 12.03 -20.90
C SER A 95 7.68 12.05 -21.95
N ALA A 96 7.40 11.52 -23.15
CA ALA A 96 8.29 11.59 -24.30
C ALA A 96 8.13 12.92 -25.04
N HIS A 97 9.12 13.25 -25.86
CA HIS A 97 9.06 14.41 -26.75
C HIS A 97 9.26 13.92 -28.18
N GLU A 98 8.25 14.04 -29.04
CA GLU A 98 8.27 13.49 -30.40
C GLU A 98 8.63 12.00 -30.45
N GLY A 99 8.22 11.22 -29.45
CA GLY A 99 8.58 9.80 -29.32
C GLY A 99 9.93 9.52 -28.65
N PHE A 100 10.79 10.53 -28.48
CA PHE A 100 12.06 10.37 -27.79
C PHE A 100 11.87 10.32 -26.27
N HIS A 101 12.40 9.26 -25.65
CA HIS A 101 12.46 9.17 -24.20
C HIS A 101 13.31 10.30 -23.59
N THR A 102 12.74 10.96 -22.60
CA THR A 102 13.36 12.02 -21.77
C THR A 102 14.02 11.43 -20.51
N PRO A 103 14.76 12.23 -19.69
CA PRO A 103 15.32 11.78 -18.42
C PRO A 103 14.31 11.15 -17.44
N TRP A 104 13.02 11.44 -17.61
CA TRP A 104 11.93 10.77 -16.88
C TRP A 104 12.02 9.24 -17.00
N HIS A 105 12.07 8.73 -18.23
CA HIS A 105 12.08 7.29 -18.51
C HIS A 105 13.33 6.63 -17.94
N ILE A 106 14.48 7.33 -17.96
CA ILE A 106 15.75 6.78 -17.46
C ILE A 106 15.63 6.57 -15.95
N THR A 107 15.07 7.55 -15.25
CA THR A 107 14.82 7.47 -13.81
C THR A 107 13.78 6.40 -13.49
N HIS A 108 12.69 6.36 -14.25
CA HIS A 108 11.58 5.43 -14.05
C HIS A 108 12.02 3.95 -14.22
N TYR A 109 12.54 3.59 -15.39
CA TYR A 109 12.97 2.22 -15.67
C TYR A 109 14.27 1.86 -14.94
N GLY A 110 15.17 2.82 -14.74
CA GLY A 110 16.39 2.62 -13.96
C GLY A 110 16.07 2.26 -12.50
N GLY A 111 15.05 2.87 -11.90
CA GLY A 111 14.59 2.53 -10.57
C GLY A 111 14.09 1.09 -10.44
N MET A 112 13.47 0.54 -11.48
CA MET A 112 12.98 -0.85 -11.52
C MET A 112 14.09 -1.86 -11.83
N ALA A 113 15.04 -1.48 -12.70
CA ALA A 113 16.15 -2.35 -13.10
C ALA A 113 16.99 -2.82 -11.91
N LEU A 114 17.07 -1.99 -10.86
CA LEU A 114 17.82 -2.24 -9.64
C LEU A 114 17.11 -3.18 -8.65
N ARG A 115 15.90 -3.66 -8.95
CA ARG A 115 14.99 -4.20 -7.92
C ARG A 115 14.48 -5.61 -8.15
N GLY A 116 14.80 -6.21 -9.29
CA GLY A 116 14.62 -7.64 -9.54
C GLY A 116 13.23 -8.14 -9.96
N PRO A 117 12.41 -7.42 -10.75
CA PRO A 117 11.38 -8.11 -11.52
C PRO A 117 12.05 -9.11 -12.48
N GLY A 118 11.37 -10.20 -12.79
CA GLY A 118 11.83 -11.18 -13.77
C GLY A 118 12.01 -10.59 -15.17
N LEU A 119 11.19 -9.61 -15.53
CA LEU A 119 11.27 -8.83 -16.77
C LEU A 119 10.68 -7.44 -16.54
N MET A 120 11.27 -6.42 -17.13
CA MET A 120 10.66 -5.08 -17.25
C MET A 120 10.18 -4.85 -18.67
N MET A 121 9.01 -4.24 -18.86
CA MET A 121 8.51 -3.87 -20.17
C MET A 121 8.46 -2.35 -20.33
N ILE A 122 9.12 -1.83 -21.37
CA ILE A 122 8.92 -0.44 -21.83
C ILE A 122 7.46 -0.28 -22.27
N GLU A 123 6.90 0.90 -21.99
CA GLU A 123 5.53 1.28 -22.32
C GLU A 123 5.16 1.10 -23.80
N ALA A 124 3.86 1.20 -24.10
CA ALA A 124 3.35 1.16 -25.46
C ALA A 124 4.11 2.18 -26.35
N THR A 125 4.96 1.65 -27.23
CA THR A 125 5.88 2.43 -28.06
C THR A 125 5.35 2.46 -29.49
N ALA A 126 5.02 3.65 -29.96
CA ALA A 126 4.32 3.82 -31.23
C ALA A 126 5.20 3.46 -32.44
N VAL A 127 4.66 2.63 -33.34
CA VAL A 127 5.33 2.22 -34.59
C VAL A 127 5.20 3.28 -35.70
N GLN A 128 4.24 4.19 -35.57
CA GLN A 128 3.99 5.34 -36.44
C GLN A 128 3.69 6.57 -35.58
N ALA A 129 4.01 7.77 -36.05
CA ALA A 129 3.82 9.01 -35.28
C ALA A 129 2.35 9.25 -34.91
N ASN A 130 1.42 8.97 -35.83
CA ASN A 130 -0.02 9.06 -35.61
C ASN A 130 -0.60 7.86 -34.80
N GLY A 131 0.23 6.85 -34.55
CA GLY A 131 -0.10 5.67 -33.75
C GLY A 131 0.08 5.85 -32.24
N ARG A 132 0.50 7.03 -31.78
CA ARG A 132 0.57 7.38 -30.36
C ARG A 132 -0.84 7.56 -29.75
N ILE A 133 -0.98 7.33 -28.44
CA ILE A 133 -2.20 7.66 -27.68
C ILE A 133 -2.22 9.18 -27.42
N THR A 134 -1.13 9.74 -26.88
CA THR A 134 -0.97 11.20 -26.67
C THR A 134 0.28 11.73 -27.39
N PRO A 135 0.40 13.05 -27.64
CA PRO A 135 1.60 13.63 -28.26
C PRO A 135 2.91 13.28 -27.54
N GLU A 136 2.85 13.07 -26.22
CA GLU A 136 3.98 12.77 -25.33
C GLU A 136 4.22 11.26 -25.14
N ASP A 137 3.66 10.40 -25.99
CA ASP A 137 3.92 8.96 -25.94
C ASP A 137 5.27 8.56 -26.56
N SER A 138 5.80 7.45 -26.04
CA SER A 138 7.00 6.78 -26.57
C SER A 138 6.87 6.39 -28.04
N GLY A 139 7.98 6.44 -28.79
CA GLY A 139 8.03 6.17 -30.22
C GLY A 139 9.22 5.34 -30.68
N ILE A 140 9.04 4.62 -31.79
CA ILE A 140 10.11 3.88 -32.49
C ILE A 140 9.94 3.89 -34.03
N TRP A 141 9.25 4.90 -34.57
CA TRP A 141 9.06 5.06 -36.01
C TRP A 141 10.28 5.66 -36.74
N LEU A 142 11.24 6.26 -36.02
CA LEU A 142 12.49 6.79 -36.56
C LEU A 142 13.69 5.99 -36.08
N ASP A 143 14.73 5.95 -36.91
CA ASP A 143 16.02 5.35 -36.54
C ASP A 143 16.67 6.06 -35.35
N ALA A 144 16.48 7.37 -35.23
CA ALA A 144 17.00 8.18 -34.13
C ALA A 144 16.39 7.81 -32.75
N HIS A 145 15.18 7.22 -32.71
CA HIS A 145 14.59 6.74 -31.44
C HIS A 145 15.39 5.59 -30.81
N VAL A 146 16.15 4.84 -31.62
CA VAL A 146 16.98 3.73 -31.13
C VAL A 146 17.99 4.22 -30.08
N ASP A 147 18.53 5.43 -30.24
CA ASP A 147 19.61 5.95 -29.39
C ASP A 147 19.16 6.16 -27.94
N THR A 148 17.93 6.61 -27.72
CA THR A 148 17.39 6.79 -26.36
C THR A 148 16.93 5.47 -25.77
N LEU A 149 16.28 4.62 -26.58
CA LEU A 149 15.85 3.28 -26.16
C LEU A 149 17.02 2.40 -25.74
N LYS A 150 18.12 2.42 -26.51
CA LYS A 150 19.34 1.66 -26.21
C LYS A 150 19.95 2.00 -24.85
N LYS A 151 19.82 3.24 -24.37
CA LYS A 151 20.32 3.63 -23.03
C LYS A 151 19.61 2.89 -21.90
N HIS A 152 18.31 2.60 -22.06
CA HIS A 152 17.57 1.79 -21.09
C HIS A 152 18.02 0.33 -21.12
N VAL A 153 18.23 -0.21 -22.32
CA VAL A 153 18.77 -1.56 -22.52
C VAL A 153 20.13 -1.70 -21.87
N ASP A 154 21.07 -0.81 -22.20
CA ASP A 154 22.43 -0.82 -21.65
C ASP A 154 22.41 -0.70 -20.13
N PHE A 155 21.54 0.16 -19.56
CA PHE A 155 21.41 0.25 -18.11
C PHE A 155 20.83 -1.03 -17.48
N ALA A 156 19.77 -1.60 -18.03
CA ALA A 156 19.17 -2.84 -17.51
C ALA A 156 20.16 -4.00 -17.55
N HIS A 157 20.85 -4.20 -18.68
CA HIS A 157 21.88 -5.23 -18.84
C HIS A 157 23.07 -5.02 -17.91
N SER A 158 23.42 -3.77 -17.60
CA SER A 158 24.45 -3.45 -16.60
C SER A 158 24.08 -3.97 -15.20
N GLN A 159 22.79 -4.06 -14.89
CA GLN A 159 22.28 -4.58 -13.61
C GLN A 159 21.92 -6.08 -13.67
N GLY A 160 22.19 -6.75 -14.80
CA GLY A 160 21.77 -8.14 -15.03
C GLY A 160 20.26 -8.33 -15.18
N ALA A 161 19.50 -7.25 -15.39
CA ALA A 161 18.05 -7.28 -15.54
C ALA A 161 17.63 -7.46 -17.01
N LEU A 162 16.50 -8.14 -17.22
CA LEU A 162 15.89 -8.33 -18.54
C LEU A 162 14.94 -7.19 -18.86
N ILE A 163 14.94 -6.75 -20.12
CA ILE A 163 14.11 -5.63 -20.59
C ILE A 163 13.47 -5.93 -21.95
N GLY A 164 12.16 -5.68 -22.03
CA GLY A 164 11.37 -5.79 -23.25
C GLY A 164 10.76 -4.46 -23.67
N ILE A 165 10.16 -4.46 -24.85
CA ILE A 165 9.41 -3.32 -25.39
C ILE A 165 8.06 -3.74 -25.96
N GLN A 166 7.01 -3.00 -25.62
CA GLN A 166 5.68 -3.20 -26.22
C GLN A 166 5.52 -2.31 -27.46
N LEU A 167 5.35 -2.90 -28.64
CA LEU A 167 5.11 -2.19 -29.89
C LEU A 167 3.61 -1.99 -30.11
N ALA A 168 3.20 -0.76 -30.38
CA ALA A 168 1.79 -0.38 -30.37
C ALA A 168 1.40 0.59 -31.50
N HIS A 169 0.09 0.62 -31.78
CA HIS A 169 -0.57 1.68 -32.55
C HIS A 169 -1.97 1.90 -31.97
N ALA A 170 -2.26 3.10 -31.45
CA ALA A 170 -3.48 3.43 -30.70
C ALA A 170 -4.75 3.44 -31.56
N GLY A 171 -4.62 3.64 -32.88
CA GLY A 171 -5.74 3.56 -33.82
C GLY A 171 -6.80 4.58 -33.48
N ARG A 172 -8.08 4.17 -33.40
CA ARG A 172 -9.21 5.09 -33.13
C ARG A 172 -9.24 5.71 -31.73
N LYS A 173 -8.27 5.36 -30.88
CA LYS A 173 -8.05 5.94 -29.55
C LYS A 173 -6.78 6.81 -29.50
N ALA A 174 -6.19 7.12 -30.66
CA ALA A 174 -5.07 8.03 -30.79
C ALA A 174 -5.50 9.49 -30.63
N SER A 175 -4.51 10.38 -30.52
CA SER A 175 -4.69 11.84 -30.43
C SER A 175 -5.57 12.25 -29.25
N THR A 176 -5.28 11.72 -28.06
CA THR A 176 -5.86 12.16 -26.78
C THR A 176 -4.82 12.87 -25.91
N VAL A 177 -5.26 13.44 -24.79
CA VAL A 177 -4.35 14.02 -23.78
C VAL A 177 -4.04 13.03 -22.65
N ALA A 178 -3.01 13.34 -21.85
CA ALA A 178 -2.63 12.53 -20.69
C ALA A 178 -3.82 12.32 -19.72
N PRO A 179 -3.99 11.13 -19.12
CA PRO A 179 -5.21 10.78 -18.37
C PRO A 179 -5.55 11.69 -17.19
N TRP A 180 -4.55 12.32 -16.55
CA TRP A 180 -4.75 13.24 -15.42
C TRP A 180 -5.15 14.65 -15.85
N LEU A 181 -4.99 15.01 -17.13
CA LEU A 181 -5.49 16.27 -17.68
C LEU A 181 -6.98 16.12 -18.00
N SER A 182 -7.32 15.11 -18.78
CA SER A 182 -8.71 14.70 -19.05
C SER A 182 -8.73 13.34 -19.73
N SER A 183 -9.30 12.33 -19.08
CA SER A 183 -9.34 10.98 -19.61
C SER A 183 -10.19 10.91 -20.89
N GLY A 184 -9.53 10.66 -22.03
CA GLY A 184 -10.18 10.46 -23.33
C GLY A 184 -10.57 11.74 -24.06
N ALA A 185 -10.12 12.91 -23.59
CA ALA A 185 -10.30 14.14 -24.36
C ALA A 185 -9.33 14.18 -25.55
N THR A 186 -9.84 14.64 -26.68
CA THR A 186 -9.06 14.84 -27.92
C THR A 186 -7.94 15.86 -27.71
N ALA A 187 -6.71 15.49 -28.04
CA ALA A 187 -5.62 16.44 -28.25
C ALA A 187 -5.82 17.12 -29.61
N THR A 188 -5.95 18.45 -29.59
CA THR A 188 -6.10 19.26 -30.81
C THR A 188 -4.72 19.57 -31.41
N GLU A 189 -4.69 20.04 -32.65
CA GLU A 189 -3.46 20.47 -33.32
C GLU A 189 -2.68 21.54 -32.51
N GLN A 190 -3.40 22.39 -31.77
CA GLN A 190 -2.80 23.44 -30.93
C GLN A 190 -1.92 22.89 -29.80
N VAL A 191 -2.18 21.65 -29.36
CA VAL A 191 -1.40 20.96 -28.32
C VAL A 191 -0.63 19.77 -28.90
N GLY A 192 -0.38 19.78 -30.22
CA GLY A 192 0.40 18.75 -30.90
C GLY A 192 -0.37 17.47 -31.24
N GLY A 193 -1.70 17.47 -31.13
CA GLY A 193 -2.55 16.37 -31.58
C GLY A 193 -2.75 16.34 -33.10
N TRP A 194 -3.35 15.25 -33.59
CA TRP A 194 -3.58 14.97 -35.01
C TRP A 194 -4.98 14.38 -35.24
N PRO A 195 -6.07 15.06 -34.81
CA PRO A 195 -7.42 14.49 -34.88
C PRO A 195 -7.86 14.10 -36.30
N ALA A 196 -7.36 14.79 -37.33
CA ALA A 196 -7.65 14.50 -38.74
C ALA A 196 -6.91 13.27 -39.30
N ASP A 197 -5.91 12.74 -38.59
CA ASP A 197 -5.12 11.57 -39.01
C ASP A 197 -5.27 10.38 -38.05
N VAL A 198 -6.37 10.37 -37.29
CA VAL A 198 -6.75 9.19 -36.50
C VAL A 198 -7.32 8.13 -37.44
N VAL A 199 -6.89 6.88 -37.27
CA VAL A 199 -7.23 5.77 -38.18
C VAL A 199 -7.81 4.56 -37.45
N GLY A 200 -8.61 3.76 -38.15
CA GLY A 200 -9.22 2.53 -37.62
C GLY A 200 -9.58 1.52 -38.71
N PRO A 201 -10.13 0.36 -38.34
CA PRO A 201 -10.67 -0.60 -39.32
C PRO A 201 -11.89 -0.02 -40.05
N SER A 202 -12.66 0.84 -39.37
CA SER A 202 -13.88 1.50 -39.84
C SER A 202 -13.94 2.92 -39.29
N SER A 203 -14.92 3.71 -39.73
CA SER A 203 -15.00 5.15 -39.42
C SER A 203 -15.76 5.48 -38.13
N ASP A 204 -15.96 4.49 -37.25
CA ASP A 204 -16.68 4.68 -35.99
C ASP A 204 -15.73 5.14 -34.88
N ALA A 205 -16.02 6.28 -34.27
CA ALA A 205 -15.29 6.78 -33.10
C ALA A 205 -15.45 5.83 -31.90
N PHE A 206 -14.50 5.87 -30.95
CA PHE A 206 -14.63 5.10 -29.71
C PHE A 206 -15.78 5.63 -28.83
N SER A 207 -15.93 6.95 -28.74
CA SER A 207 -17.06 7.67 -28.15
C SER A 207 -17.15 9.08 -28.76
N GLU A 208 -18.15 9.86 -28.36
CA GLU A 208 -18.33 11.25 -28.82
C GLU A 208 -17.18 12.21 -28.47
N HIS A 209 -16.30 11.84 -27.54
CA HIS A 209 -15.16 12.67 -27.11
C HIS A 209 -13.86 12.38 -27.88
N TYR A 210 -13.85 11.32 -28.69
CA TYR A 210 -12.69 10.89 -29.47
C TYR A 210 -12.81 11.40 -30.91
N PRO A 211 -11.67 11.60 -31.62
CA PRO A 211 -11.69 11.90 -33.04
C PRO A 211 -12.40 10.80 -33.83
N THR A 212 -13.12 11.19 -34.88
CA THR A 212 -13.67 10.22 -35.85
C THR A 212 -12.52 9.63 -36.66
N PRO A 213 -12.26 8.31 -36.57
CA PRO A 213 -11.19 7.70 -37.32
C PRO A 213 -11.52 7.63 -38.81
N ARG A 214 -10.51 7.66 -39.66
CA ARG A 214 -10.61 7.24 -41.04
C ARG A 214 -10.39 5.72 -41.15
N ALA A 215 -11.21 5.05 -41.94
CA ALA A 215 -10.97 3.65 -42.26
C ALA A 215 -9.69 3.48 -43.10
N LEU A 216 -8.79 2.60 -42.66
CA LEU A 216 -7.55 2.30 -43.41
C LEU A 216 -7.86 1.65 -44.76
N SER A 217 -7.15 2.05 -45.81
CA SER A 217 -7.12 1.34 -47.09
C SER A 217 -6.24 0.09 -47.00
N SER A 218 -6.36 -0.84 -47.94
CA SER A 218 -5.47 -2.02 -48.01
C SER A 218 -3.99 -1.63 -48.20
N ALA A 219 -3.72 -0.51 -48.88
CA ALA A 219 -2.37 0.02 -49.05
C ALA A 219 -1.78 0.51 -47.72
N GLU A 220 -2.57 1.20 -46.92
CA GLU A 220 -2.16 1.67 -45.59
C GLU A 220 -2.05 0.52 -44.58
N ILE A 221 -2.88 -0.52 -44.70
CA ILE A 221 -2.69 -1.76 -43.92
C ILE A 221 -1.35 -2.41 -44.28
N ALA A 222 -0.97 -2.43 -45.56
CA ALA A 222 0.34 -2.93 -45.98
C ALA A 222 1.49 -2.06 -45.43
N GLU A 223 1.31 -0.74 -45.39
CA GLU A 223 2.25 0.20 -44.77
C GLU A 223 2.41 0.00 -43.27
N LEU A 224 1.31 -0.09 -42.53
CA LEU A 224 1.29 -0.37 -41.10
C LEU A 224 2.07 -1.64 -40.75
N LYS A 225 1.95 -2.70 -41.57
CA LYS A 225 2.72 -3.94 -41.41
C LYS A 225 4.22 -3.71 -41.61
N ARG A 226 4.61 -2.93 -42.63
CA ARG A 226 6.02 -2.57 -42.85
C ARG A 226 6.57 -1.76 -41.68
N ASP A 227 5.78 -0.83 -41.14
CA ASP A 227 6.21 0.02 -40.04
C ASP A 227 6.31 -0.72 -38.71
N HIS A 228 5.42 -1.68 -38.44
CA HIS A 228 5.61 -2.65 -37.36
C HIS A 228 6.92 -3.42 -37.53
N LEU A 229 7.22 -3.90 -38.74
CA LEU A 229 8.45 -4.64 -38.98
C LEU A 229 9.70 -3.76 -38.83
N ASN A 230 9.62 -2.48 -39.23
CA ASN A 230 10.68 -1.50 -39.01
C ASN A 230 10.89 -1.22 -37.52
N ALA A 231 9.81 -1.11 -36.74
CA ALA A 231 9.86 -1.00 -35.29
C ALA A 231 10.53 -2.23 -34.65
N VAL A 232 10.20 -3.45 -35.10
CA VAL A 232 10.88 -4.69 -34.66
C VAL A 232 12.38 -4.63 -34.97
N ARG A 233 12.78 -4.24 -36.18
CA ARG A 233 14.21 -4.09 -36.54
C ARG A 233 14.93 -3.09 -35.63
N ARG A 234 14.27 -1.98 -35.28
CA ARG A 234 14.82 -0.97 -34.38
C ARG A 234 14.91 -1.46 -32.94
N ALA A 235 13.92 -2.21 -32.45
CA ALA A 235 13.97 -2.85 -31.14
C ALA A 235 15.14 -3.87 -31.06
N LEU A 236 15.34 -4.67 -32.12
CA LEU A 236 16.49 -5.58 -32.23
C LEU A 236 17.82 -4.82 -32.22
N ARG A 237 17.92 -3.69 -32.95
CA ARG A 237 19.11 -2.82 -32.95
C ARG A 237 19.36 -2.16 -31.60
N ALA A 238 18.32 -1.81 -30.86
CA ALA A 238 18.42 -1.25 -29.50
C ALA A 238 18.93 -2.30 -28.49
N GLY A 239 18.69 -3.59 -28.76
CA GLY A 239 19.18 -4.72 -27.97
C GLY A 239 18.18 -5.24 -26.94
N PHE A 240 16.88 -5.01 -27.11
CA PHE A 240 15.86 -5.55 -26.21
C PHE A 240 15.90 -7.08 -26.16
N ASP A 241 15.57 -7.66 -25.00
CA ASP A 241 15.54 -9.10 -24.77
C ASP A 241 14.19 -9.71 -25.17
N VAL A 242 13.11 -8.92 -25.14
CA VAL A 242 11.74 -9.33 -25.45
C VAL A 242 11.04 -8.26 -26.28
N ILE A 243 10.21 -8.69 -27.25
CA ILE A 243 9.27 -7.81 -27.95
C ILE A 243 7.86 -8.28 -27.65
N GLU A 244 6.98 -7.36 -27.21
CA GLU A 244 5.55 -7.61 -27.07
C GLU A 244 4.76 -6.86 -28.14
N LEU A 245 3.87 -7.56 -28.84
CA LEU A 245 2.95 -6.95 -29.80
C LEU A 245 1.63 -6.60 -29.12
N HIS A 246 1.22 -5.32 -29.20
CA HIS A 246 0.02 -4.84 -28.51
C HIS A 246 -1.26 -5.03 -29.35
N PHE A 247 -1.99 -6.13 -29.10
CA PHE A 247 -3.25 -6.46 -29.77
C PHE A 247 -4.46 -6.42 -28.80
N ALA A 248 -4.46 -5.45 -27.88
CA ALA A 248 -5.44 -5.35 -26.79
C ALA A 248 -5.96 -3.91 -26.59
N HIS A 249 -6.81 -3.74 -25.59
CA HIS A 249 -7.30 -2.44 -25.08
C HIS A 249 -8.04 -1.56 -26.09
N GLY A 250 -8.52 -2.14 -27.18
CA GLY A 250 -9.22 -1.44 -28.26
C GLY A 250 -8.35 -0.50 -29.08
N TYR A 251 -7.03 -0.67 -29.01
CA TYR A 251 -6.12 -0.02 -29.96
C TYR A 251 -6.20 -0.69 -31.33
N LEU A 252 -5.37 -0.27 -32.29
CA LEU A 252 -5.61 -0.53 -33.71
C LEU A 252 -5.82 -2.01 -34.01
N VAL A 253 -4.88 -2.89 -33.67
CA VAL A 253 -5.02 -4.33 -33.97
C VAL A 253 -6.19 -4.95 -33.18
N SER A 254 -6.37 -4.59 -31.91
CA SER A 254 -7.51 -5.02 -31.08
C SER A 254 -8.87 -4.65 -31.71
N SER A 255 -8.94 -3.50 -32.37
CA SER A 255 -10.15 -3.03 -33.04
C SER A 255 -10.44 -3.78 -34.35
N PHE A 256 -9.42 -4.32 -35.03
CA PHE A 256 -9.63 -5.24 -36.16
C PHE A 256 -10.19 -6.58 -35.69
N LEU A 257 -9.83 -7.05 -34.49
CA LEU A 257 -10.31 -8.31 -33.93
C LEU A 257 -11.81 -8.25 -33.60
N SER A 258 -12.31 -7.14 -33.06
CA SER A 258 -13.69 -7.05 -32.56
C SER A 258 -14.74 -6.86 -33.67
N PRO A 259 -15.75 -7.74 -33.80
CA PRO A 259 -16.86 -7.53 -34.74
C PRO A 259 -17.79 -6.35 -34.33
N ALA A 260 -17.76 -5.95 -33.06
CA ALA A 260 -18.45 -4.76 -32.59
C ALA A 260 -17.92 -3.48 -33.25
N VAL A 261 -16.64 -3.47 -33.67
CA VAL A 261 -15.93 -2.28 -34.17
C VAL A 261 -15.52 -2.40 -35.64
N ASN A 262 -15.06 -3.57 -36.07
CA ASN A 262 -14.60 -3.79 -37.44
C ASN A 262 -15.80 -4.10 -38.37
N LYS A 263 -16.19 -3.11 -39.17
CA LYS A 263 -17.27 -3.19 -40.16
C LYS A 263 -16.78 -3.41 -41.60
N ARG A 264 -15.50 -3.77 -41.77
CA ARG A 264 -14.94 -4.00 -43.10
C ARG A 264 -15.58 -5.22 -43.76
N THR A 265 -15.70 -5.15 -45.09
CA THR A 265 -16.20 -6.22 -45.95
C THR A 265 -15.11 -6.82 -46.84
N ASP A 266 -13.86 -6.34 -46.73
CA ASP A 266 -12.70 -6.87 -47.43
C ASP A 266 -12.05 -8.03 -46.64
N SER A 267 -10.85 -8.45 -47.06
CA SER A 267 -10.10 -9.54 -46.43
C SER A 267 -9.70 -9.30 -44.97
N TYR A 268 -9.96 -8.10 -44.43
CA TYR A 268 -9.61 -7.71 -43.06
C TYR A 268 -10.83 -7.51 -42.15
N GLY A 269 -12.05 -7.86 -42.58
CA GLY A 269 -13.25 -7.84 -41.72
C GLY A 269 -14.26 -8.94 -42.02
N GLY A 270 -15.34 -8.96 -41.25
CA GLY A 270 -16.36 -10.02 -41.29
C GLY A 270 -16.01 -11.21 -40.38
N GLY A 271 -15.75 -12.38 -40.97
CA GLY A 271 -15.50 -13.61 -40.23
C GLY A 271 -14.23 -13.58 -39.37
N PHE A 272 -14.11 -14.53 -38.43
CA PHE A 272 -12.99 -14.65 -37.51
C PHE A 272 -11.62 -14.68 -38.22
N GLU A 273 -11.50 -15.42 -39.34
CA GLU A 273 -10.26 -15.50 -40.11
C GLU A 273 -9.82 -14.13 -40.64
N ASN A 274 -10.74 -13.34 -41.19
CA ASN A 274 -10.43 -12.03 -41.74
C ASN A 274 -10.11 -11.00 -40.65
N ARG A 275 -10.87 -11.01 -39.55
CA ARG A 275 -10.64 -10.11 -38.40
C ARG A 275 -9.29 -10.35 -37.74
N THR A 276 -8.85 -11.61 -37.65
CA THR A 276 -7.54 -11.99 -37.08
C THR A 276 -6.38 -11.82 -38.06
N ARG A 277 -6.64 -11.68 -39.37
CA ARG A 277 -5.63 -11.64 -40.43
C ARG A 277 -4.51 -10.63 -40.19
N LEU A 278 -4.85 -9.38 -39.85
CA LEU A 278 -3.84 -8.34 -39.61
C LEU A 278 -2.88 -8.72 -38.48
N ALA A 279 -3.43 -9.18 -37.35
CA ALA A 279 -2.64 -9.57 -36.19
C ALA A 279 -1.69 -10.72 -36.53
N LEU A 280 -2.20 -11.72 -37.25
CA LEU A 280 -1.46 -12.91 -37.67
C LEU A 280 -0.35 -12.58 -38.69
N GLU A 281 -0.62 -11.70 -39.66
CA GLU A 281 0.40 -11.24 -40.62
C GLU A 281 1.53 -10.46 -39.94
N ILE A 282 1.22 -9.66 -38.91
CA ILE A 282 2.24 -8.96 -38.10
C ILE A 282 3.07 -9.96 -37.30
N VAL A 283 2.43 -10.97 -36.68
CA VAL A 283 3.13 -12.03 -35.93
C VAL A 283 4.09 -12.81 -36.82
N ASP A 284 3.63 -13.27 -38.00
CA ASP A 284 4.47 -14.02 -38.94
C ASP A 284 5.69 -13.21 -39.36
N ALA A 285 5.47 -11.96 -39.81
CA ALA A 285 6.55 -11.09 -40.27
C ALA A 285 7.54 -10.75 -39.15
N THR A 286 7.04 -10.53 -37.92
CA THR A 286 7.86 -10.29 -36.74
C THR A 286 8.72 -11.52 -36.43
N ARG A 287 8.09 -12.71 -36.40
CA ARG A 287 8.76 -13.95 -36.04
C ARG A 287 9.83 -14.35 -37.06
N GLU A 288 9.61 -14.04 -38.35
CA GLU A 288 10.55 -14.28 -39.45
C GLU A 288 11.89 -13.56 -39.24
N ILE A 289 11.88 -12.33 -38.75
CA ILE A 289 13.09 -11.51 -38.61
C ILE A 289 13.72 -11.54 -37.20
N MET A 290 12.95 -11.94 -36.18
CA MET A 290 13.46 -12.01 -34.81
C MET A 290 14.37 -13.24 -34.62
N PRO A 291 15.49 -13.12 -33.89
CA PRO A 291 16.33 -14.26 -33.53
C PRO A 291 15.51 -15.39 -32.87
N LYS A 292 15.77 -16.65 -33.25
CA LYS A 292 15.03 -17.82 -32.74
C LYS A 292 15.05 -17.95 -31.22
N GLU A 293 16.14 -17.49 -30.59
CA GLU A 293 16.33 -17.52 -29.14
C GLU A 293 15.63 -16.38 -28.40
N MET A 294 15.09 -15.38 -29.11
CA MET A 294 14.42 -14.23 -28.52
C MET A 294 12.92 -14.49 -28.36
N PRO A 295 12.36 -14.32 -27.14
CA PRO A 295 10.92 -14.50 -26.92
C PRO A 295 10.06 -13.44 -27.61
N LEU A 296 8.98 -13.89 -28.23
CA LEU A 296 7.92 -13.04 -28.76
C LEU A 296 6.68 -13.10 -27.87
N PHE A 297 6.28 -11.96 -27.34
CA PHE A 297 5.08 -11.81 -26.52
C PHE A 297 3.96 -11.19 -27.37
N VAL A 298 2.72 -11.54 -27.06
CA VAL A 298 1.52 -10.87 -27.60
C VAL A 298 0.59 -10.53 -26.46
N ARG A 299 0.03 -9.33 -26.45
CA ARG A 299 -1.00 -8.93 -25.50
C ARG A 299 -2.37 -8.85 -26.16
N ILE A 300 -3.39 -9.50 -25.58
CA ILE A 300 -4.77 -9.48 -26.10
C ILE A 300 -5.78 -9.02 -25.03
N SER A 301 -6.93 -8.50 -25.47
CA SER A 301 -8.13 -8.39 -24.64
C SER A 301 -8.96 -9.66 -24.84
N ALA A 302 -9.20 -10.42 -23.76
CA ALA A 302 -9.91 -11.70 -23.86
C ALA A 302 -11.41 -11.58 -24.16
N THR A 303 -12.01 -10.43 -23.87
CA THR A 303 -13.41 -10.12 -24.12
C THR A 303 -13.58 -8.61 -24.24
N ASP A 304 -14.56 -8.15 -25.01
CA ASP A 304 -14.97 -6.73 -25.03
C ASP A 304 -15.92 -6.35 -23.88
N TRP A 305 -16.44 -7.32 -23.12
CA TRP A 305 -17.47 -7.14 -22.08
C TRP A 305 -18.80 -6.57 -22.59
N LEU A 306 -19.12 -6.80 -23.87
CA LEU A 306 -20.37 -6.35 -24.49
C LEU A 306 -21.45 -7.41 -24.43
N ASP A 307 -21.07 -8.69 -24.53
CA ASP A 307 -21.93 -9.86 -24.34
C ASP A 307 -22.55 -9.93 -22.93
N THR A 308 -21.85 -9.37 -21.93
CA THR A 308 -22.34 -9.26 -20.56
C THR A 308 -23.09 -7.96 -20.26
N ASN A 309 -23.19 -7.04 -21.22
CA ASN A 309 -23.93 -5.79 -21.03
C ASN A 309 -25.37 -5.92 -21.54
N PRO A 310 -26.40 -5.92 -20.67
CA PRO A 310 -27.80 -6.03 -21.12
C PRO A 310 -28.30 -4.84 -21.95
N GLU A 311 -27.59 -3.70 -21.90
CA GLU A 311 -27.91 -2.51 -22.70
C GLU A 311 -27.30 -2.56 -24.11
N TRP A 312 -26.43 -3.53 -24.40
CA TRP A 312 -25.80 -3.67 -25.70
C TRP A 312 -26.71 -4.38 -26.70
N SER A 313 -27.09 -3.68 -27.77
CA SER A 313 -27.90 -4.20 -28.87
C SER A 313 -27.17 -4.14 -30.23
N GLY A 314 -25.86 -3.85 -30.20
CA GLY A 314 -25.04 -3.75 -31.41
C GLY A 314 -24.56 -5.11 -31.94
N ALA A 315 -23.51 -5.07 -32.76
CA ALA A 315 -22.92 -6.29 -33.33
C ALA A 315 -22.28 -7.19 -32.24
N PRO A 316 -22.02 -8.48 -32.54
CA PRO A 316 -21.44 -9.41 -31.57
C PRO A 316 -20.15 -8.88 -30.93
N SER A 317 -19.95 -9.23 -29.65
CA SER A 317 -18.72 -8.99 -28.90
C SER A 317 -17.59 -9.90 -29.38
N TRP A 318 -16.33 -9.47 -29.24
CA TRP A 318 -15.23 -10.41 -29.14
C TRP A 318 -15.34 -11.18 -27.81
N THR A 319 -15.20 -12.51 -27.86
CA THR A 319 -15.43 -13.39 -26.68
C THR A 319 -14.19 -14.16 -26.23
N VAL A 320 -14.30 -14.80 -25.06
CA VAL A 320 -13.23 -15.64 -24.51
C VAL A 320 -12.99 -16.86 -25.40
N GLU A 321 -14.03 -17.42 -26.00
CA GLU A 321 -13.94 -18.56 -26.93
C GLU A 321 -13.16 -18.19 -28.20
N GLU A 322 -13.44 -17.00 -28.77
CA GLU A 322 -12.63 -16.49 -29.89
C GLU A 322 -11.17 -16.26 -29.49
N SER A 323 -10.94 -15.78 -28.26
CA SER A 323 -9.59 -15.61 -27.71
C SER A 323 -8.85 -16.94 -27.54
N VAL A 324 -9.55 -18.01 -27.14
CA VAL A 324 -9.00 -19.37 -27.06
C VAL A 324 -8.56 -19.86 -28.43
N GLU A 325 -9.41 -19.72 -29.46
CA GLU A 325 -9.06 -20.13 -30.82
C GLU A 325 -7.91 -19.30 -31.39
N PHE A 326 -7.90 -18.00 -31.12
CA PHE A 326 -6.82 -17.12 -31.52
C PHE A 326 -5.50 -17.50 -30.84
N ALA A 327 -5.52 -17.80 -29.53
CA ALA A 327 -4.33 -18.23 -28.78
C ALA A 327 -3.73 -19.54 -29.33
N LYS A 328 -4.55 -20.51 -29.72
CA LYS A 328 -4.09 -21.74 -30.39
C LYS A 328 -3.36 -21.45 -31.71
N ILE A 329 -3.85 -20.47 -32.48
CA ILE A 329 -3.20 -20.05 -33.73
C ILE A 329 -1.88 -19.33 -33.46
N LEU A 330 -1.85 -18.43 -32.47
CA LEU A 330 -0.64 -17.72 -32.05
C LEU A 330 0.47 -18.68 -31.60
N ALA A 331 0.13 -19.70 -30.81
CA ALA A 331 1.05 -20.75 -30.37
C ALA A 331 1.73 -21.44 -31.57
N ARG A 332 0.96 -21.83 -32.58
CA ARG A 332 1.47 -22.47 -33.81
C ARG A 332 2.36 -21.55 -34.64
N ARG A 333 2.23 -20.24 -34.50
CA ARG A 333 3.00 -19.22 -35.23
C ARG A 333 4.23 -18.72 -34.46
N GLY A 334 4.57 -19.37 -33.34
CA GLY A 334 5.80 -19.10 -32.61
C GLY A 334 5.73 -17.90 -31.66
N VAL A 335 4.54 -17.55 -31.18
CA VAL A 335 4.38 -16.71 -29.99
C VAL A 335 4.72 -17.54 -28.75
N ASP A 336 5.51 -16.97 -27.85
CA ASP A 336 6.04 -17.67 -26.68
C ASP A 336 5.24 -17.38 -25.41
N VAL A 337 4.76 -16.13 -25.27
CA VAL A 337 3.93 -15.70 -24.13
C VAL A 337 2.72 -14.91 -24.63
N LEU A 338 1.56 -15.22 -24.06
CA LEU A 338 0.33 -14.44 -24.22
C LEU A 338 0.00 -13.69 -22.93
N ASP A 339 0.06 -12.36 -22.96
CA ASP A 339 -0.41 -11.51 -21.86
C ASP A 339 -1.91 -11.23 -22.01
N VAL A 340 -2.69 -11.70 -21.05
CA VAL A 340 -4.16 -11.68 -21.14
C VAL A 340 -4.73 -10.52 -20.31
N SER A 341 -5.32 -9.57 -21.03
CA SER A 341 -6.08 -8.43 -20.52
C SER A 341 -7.56 -8.54 -20.94
N SER A 342 -8.31 -7.44 -20.93
CA SER A 342 -9.72 -7.41 -21.31
C SER A 342 -10.18 -5.99 -21.66
N GLY A 343 -11.28 -5.91 -22.39
CA GLY A 343 -11.99 -4.69 -22.73
C GLY A 343 -11.21 -3.71 -23.61
N GLY A 344 -11.73 -2.50 -23.66
CA GLY A 344 -11.15 -1.32 -24.28
C GLY A 344 -11.66 -1.02 -25.69
N ASN A 345 -12.36 -1.96 -26.33
CA ASN A 345 -12.87 -1.82 -27.68
C ASN A 345 -14.08 -0.89 -27.79
N HIS A 346 -15.00 -0.84 -26.81
CA HIS A 346 -16.23 -0.06 -26.95
C HIS A 346 -16.59 0.68 -25.66
N ALA A 347 -17.15 1.89 -25.76
CA ALA A 347 -17.48 2.74 -24.60
C ALA A 347 -18.60 2.16 -23.71
N GLN A 348 -19.49 1.34 -24.28
CA GLN A 348 -20.57 0.67 -23.54
C GLN A 348 -20.14 -0.64 -22.86
N GLN A 349 -18.86 -0.98 -22.83
CA GLN A 349 -18.39 -2.13 -22.05
C GLN A 349 -18.75 -2.00 -20.56
N LYS A 350 -19.06 -3.11 -19.88
CA LYS A 350 -19.32 -3.14 -18.42
C LYS A 350 -18.34 -4.08 -17.74
N VAL A 351 -17.13 -3.58 -17.46
CA VAL A 351 -16.05 -4.36 -16.84
C VAL A 351 -16.35 -4.61 -15.36
N VAL A 352 -16.31 -5.87 -14.93
CA VAL A 352 -16.40 -6.24 -13.51
C VAL A 352 -14.98 -6.38 -12.94
N GLY A 353 -14.56 -5.39 -12.16
CA GLY A 353 -13.22 -5.36 -11.54
C GLY A 353 -13.11 -6.15 -10.24
N GLY A 354 -11.87 -6.40 -9.80
CA GLY A 354 -11.54 -7.09 -8.55
C GLY A 354 -10.08 -7.58 -8.53
N PRO A 355 -9.54 -8.12 -7.43
CA PRO A 355 -8.21 -8.72 -7.41
C PRO A 355 -8.13 -9.91 -8.38
N GLY A 356 -7.19 -9.89 -9.32
CA GLY A 356 -7.02 -10.97 -10.30
C GLY A 356 -8.18 -11.16 -11.27
N TYR A 357 -9.04 -10.15 -11.47
CA TYR A 357 -10.31 -10.32 -12.21
C TYR A 357 -10.17 -10.79 -13.68
N GLN A 358 -8.98 -10.68 -14.27
CA GLN A 358 -8.72 -11.14 -15.64
C GLN A 358 -8.10 -12.55 -15.68
N ALA A 359 -7.68 -13.07 -14.53
CA ALA A 359 -7.11 -14.41 -14.41
C ALA A 359 -8.05 -15.52 -14.87
N PRO A 360 -9.39 -15.47 -14.65
CA PRO A 360 -10.28 -16.50 -15.19
C PRO A 360 -10.19 -16.64 -16.72
N PHE A 361 -10.07 -15.52 -17.45
CA PHE A 361 -9.91 -15.55 -18.91
C PHE A 361 -8.56 -16.14 -19.32
N ALA A 362 -7.50 -15.75 -18.61
CA ALA A 362 -6.17 -16.30 -18.82
C ALA A 362 -6.12 -17.81 -18.56
N LYS A 363 -6.82 -18.28 -17.51
CA LYS A 363 -6.92 -19.70 -17.14
C LYS A 363 -7.69 -20.50 -18.18
N ALA A 364 -8.80 -19.98 -18.71
CA ALA A 364 -9.54 -20.61 -19.81
C ALA A 364 -8.64 -20.78 -21.06
N ILE A 365 -7.85 -19.77 -21.39
CA ILE A 365 -6.88 -19.86 -22.49
C ILE A 365 -5.78 -20.87 -22.17
N LYS A 366 -5.18 -20.81 -20.98
CA LYS A 366 -4.12 -21.73 -20.55
C LYS A 366 -4.57 -23.19 -20.57
N ALA A 367 -5.80 -23.47 -20.14
CA ALA A 367 -6.40 -24.80 -20.18
C ALA A 367 -6.46 -25.35 -21.61
N ALA A 368 -6.77 -24.49 -22.59
CA ALA A 368 -6.91 -24.88 -23.99
C ALA A 368 -5.58 -25.01 -24.75
N VAL A 369 -4.56 -24.24 -24.38
CA VAL A 369 -3.25 -24.23 -25.07
C VAL A 369 -2.19 -25.09 -24.37
N GLY A 370 -2.37 -25.42 -23.10
CA GLY A 370 -1.42 -26.22 -22.32
C GLY A 370 0.00 -25.64 -22.35
N ASP A 371 0.99 -26.49 -22.62
CA ASP A 371 2.41 -26.10 -22.68
C ASP A 371 2.84 -25.54 -24.05
N SER A 372 1.94 -25.46 -25.03
CA SER A 372 2.26 -24.90 -26.35
C SER A 372 2.43 -23.37 -26.34
N LEU A 373 1.98 -22.71 -25.28
CA LEU A 373 2.03 -21.27 -25.09
C LEU A 373 2.06 -20.95 -23.60
N LEU A 374 3.00 -20.09 -23.17
CA LEU A 374 2.99 -19.59 -21.80
C LEU A 374 1.94 -18.49 -21.67
N VAL A 375 1.22 -18.46 -20.55
CA VAL A 375 0.13 -17.50 -20.34
C VAL A 375 0.40 -16.64 -19.11
N SER A 376 0.35 -15.33 -19.33
CA SER A 376 0.42 -14.28 -18.30
C SER A 376 -0.96 -13.68 -18.06
N SER A 377 -1.22 -13.26 -16.82
CA SER A 377 -2.39 -12.45 -16.48
C SER A 377 -1.99 -11.12 -15.86
N VAL A 378 -2.81 -10.10 -16.16
CA VAL A 378 -2.89 -8.83 -15.44
C VAL A 378 -4.18 -8.74 -14.62
N GLY A 379 -4.50 -7.55 -14.07
CA GLY A 379 -5.80 -7.26 -13.47
C GLY A 379 -5.76 -7.13 -11.95
N SER A 380 -5.40 -5.94 -11.47
CA SER A 380 -5.44 -5.60 -10.04
C SER A 380 -4.71 -6.59 -9.13
N ILE A 381 -3.59 -7.14 -9.60
CA ILE A 381 -2.71 -8.00 -8.82
C ILE A 381 -1.86 -7.09 -7.92
N LYS A 382 -2.21 -7.04 -6.63
CA LYS A 382 -1.66 -6.07 -5.66
C LYS A 382 -0.71 -6.70 -4.65
N THR A 383 -0.75 -8.02 -4.47
CA THR A 383 -0.02 -8.75 -3.42
C THR A 383 0.69 -9.97 -3.99
N GLY A 384 1.77 -10.40 -3.34
CA GLY A 384 2.47 -11.64 -3.68
C GLY A 384 1.59 -12.88 -3.50
N SER A 385 0.66 -12.87 -2.53
CA SER A 385 -0.29 -13.97 -2.30
C SER A 385 -1.25 -14.19 -3.48
N VAL A 386 -1.84 -13.11 -4.03
CA VAL A 386 -2.71 -13.20 -5.21
C VAL A 386 -1.91 -13.67 -6.42
N ALA A 387 -0.69 -13.15 -6.61
CA ALA A 387 0.17 -13.60 -7.70
C ALA A 387 0.56 -15.08 -7.56
N GLN A 388 0.94 -15.54 -6.36
CA GLN A 388 1.28 -16.94 -6.08
C GLN A 388 0.09 -17.86 -6.36
N GLU A 389 -1.10 -17.50 -5.86
CA GLU A 389 -2.34 -18.26 -6.09
C GLU A 389 -2.64 -18.44 -7.58
N ILE A 390 -2.52 -17.39 -8.39
CA ILE A 390 -2.79 -17.48 -9.82
C ILE A 390 -1.75 -18.36 -10.53
N ILE A 391 -0.49 -18.30 -10.11
CA ILE A 391 0.61 -19.12 -10.65
C ILE A 391 0.49 -20.60 -10.23
N GLU A 392 0.04 -20.88 -9.01
CA GLU A 392 -0.11 -22.25 -8.48
C GLU A 392 -1.35 -22.96 -9.02
N GLY A 393 -2.47 -22.24 -9.17
CA GLY A 393 -3.76 -22.85 -9.47
C GLY A 393 -4.17 -23.93 -8.45
N GLY A 394 -4.99 -24.88 -8.90
CA GLY A 394 -5.31 -26.11 -8.16
C GLY A 394 -6.20 -25.94 -6.92
N LYS A 395 -6.94 -24.83 -6.80
CA LYS A 395 -7.96 -24.66 -5.74
C LYS A 395 -9.19 -25.55 -5.93
N ASP A 396 -9.53 -25.83 -7.18
CA ASP A 396 -10.57 -26.77 -7.61
C ASP A 396 -10.18 -27.39 -8.96
N ALA A 397 -11.03 -28.26 -9.51
CA ALA A 397 -10.73 -29.01 -10.74
C ALA A 397 -10.54 -28.11 -11.98
N ASP A 398 -11.09 -26.90 -11.96
CA ASP A 398 -11.10 -25.97 -13.10
C ASP A 398 -10.05 -24.85 -12.94
N ASP A 399 -9.36 -24.81 -11.80
CA ASP A 399 -8.36 -23.79 -11.46
C ASP A 399 -6.99 -24.05 -12.11
N THR A 400 -6.89 -23.73 -13.41
CA THR A 400 -5.66 -23.94 -14.18
C THR A 400 -4.50 -23.04 -13.71
N PRO A 401 -3.28 -23.56 -13.47
CA PRO A 401 -2.12 -22.74 -13.11
C PRO A 401 -1.63 -21.86 -14.28
N LEU A 402 -1.24 -20.61 -13.99
CA LEU A 402 -0.58 -19.74 -14.97
C LEU A 402 0.96 -19.78 -14.87
N ASP A 403 1.63 -19.21 -15.89
CA ASP A 403 3.08 -19.27 -16.03
C ASP A 403 3.79 -18.02 -15.51
N LEU A 404 3.16 -16.86 -15.71
CA LEU A 404 3.69 -15.52 -15.47
C LEU A 404 2.61 -14.58 -14.92
N ILE A 405 3.05 -13.53 -14.22
CA ILE A 405 2.15 -12.48 -13.69
C ILE A 405 2.72 -11.10 -13.99
N ALA A 406 1.93 -10.25 -14.63
CA ALA A 406 2.26 -8.85 -14.82
C ALA A 406 1.64 -7.95 -13.73
N ALA A 407 2.46 -7.07 -13.16
CA ALA A 407 2.01 -6.01 -12.28
C ALA A 407 2.37 -4.63 -12.86
N GLY A 408 1.43 -3.69 -12.81
CA GLY A 408 1.63 -2.31 -13.26
C GLY A 408 1.75 -1.36 -12.07
N ARG A 409 0.61 -0.80 -11.64
CA ARG A 409 0.48 0.23 -10.58
C ARG A 409 1.31 -0.02 -9.31
N MET A 410 1.55 -1.28 -8.96
CA MET A 410 2.36 -1.60 -7.78
C MET A 410 3.84 -1.27 -7.96
N PHE A 411 4.39 -1.38 -9.18
CA PHE A 411 5.74 -0.92 -9.48
C PHE A 411 5.86 0.60 -9.57
N LEU A 412 4.77 1.32 -9.91
CA LEU A 412 4.72 2.79 -9.79
C LEU A 412 4.74 3.23 -8.33
N LYS A 413 4.01 2.52 -7.45
CA LYS A 413 3.96 2.80 -6.02
C LYS A 413 5.28 2.45 -5.33
N ASN A 414 5.88 1.33 -5.71
CA ASN A 414 7.15 0.85 -5.17
C ASN A 414 7.95 0.16 -6.28
N PRO A 415 9.00 0.79 -6.83
CA PRO A 415 9.85 0.16 -7.84
C PRO A 415 10.57 -1.09 -7.28
N GLY A 416 10.65 -1.22 -5.94
CA GLY A 416 11.16 -2.36 -5.19
C GLY A 416 10.19 -3.52 -4.96
N LEU A 417 9.03 -3.58 -5.63
CA LEU A 417 7.96 -4.54 -5.33
C LEU A 417 8.42 -6.02 -5.28
N SER A 418 9.33 -6.42 -6.17
CA SER A 418 9.93 -7.76 -6.20
C SER A 418 10.80 -8.08 -4.98
N ALA A 419 11.35 -7.07 -4.30
CA ALA A 419 12.08 -7.21 -3.04
C ALA A 419 11.14 -7.31 -1.81
N MET A 420 9.82 -7.12 -1.97
CA MET A 420 8.81 -7.30 -0.92
C MET A 420 8.05 -8.63 -1.02
N ALA A 421 8.69 -9.62 -1.62
CA ALA A 421 8.33 -11.03 -1.58
C ALA A 421 8.35 -11.70 -0.19
N GLU A 422 8.53 -10.95 0.91
CA GLU A 422 8.43 -11.48 2.28
C GLU A 422 7.04 -12.01 2.65
N THR A 423 6.04 -11.87 1.77
CA THR A 423 4.68 -12.39 1.97
C THR A 423 4.24 -13.47 1.00
N ALA A 424 5.15 -14.11 0.27
CA ALA A 424 4.84 -15.41 -0.35
C ALA A 424 4.97 -16.55 0.67
N GLN A 425 4.16 -16.45 1.72
CA GLN A 425 3.72 -17.58 2.51
C GLN A 425 2.27 -17.87 2.11
N ALA A 426 2.12 -18.62 1.03
CA ALA A 426 0.94 -19.45 0.84
C ALA A 426 1.31 -20.87 1.27
N THR A 427 1.52 -21.08 2.57
CA THR A 427 0.98 -22.33 3.11
C THR A 427 -0.52 -22.28 2.82
N ARG A 428 -1.10 -23.30 2.17
CA ARG A 428 -2.52 -23.63 2.41
C ARG A 428 -2.69 -23.44 3.90
N PRO A 429 -3.51 -22.49 4.38
CA PRO A 429 -3.53 -22.31 5.80
C PRO A 429 -3.99 -23.67 6.33
N ASN A 430 -3.31 -24.17 7.35
CA ASN A 430 -4.03 -24.85 8.39
C ASN A 430 -5.08 -23.83 8.84
N LEU A 431 -6.17 -23.72 8.08
CA LEU A 431 -7.24 -22.77 8.32
C LEU A 431 -7.76 -23.24 9.67
N GLY A 432 -7.47 -22.49 10.73
CA GLY A 432 -8.10 -22.74 12.01
C GLY A 432 -9.60 -22.60 11.80
N CYS A 433 -10.39 -23.43 12.48
CA CYS A 433 -11.81 -23.17 12.59
C CYS A 433 -11.94 -21.74 13.13
N LEU A 434 -12.71 -20.88 12.47
CA LEU A 434 -12.95 -19.54 13.02
C LEU A 434 -13.70 -19.58 14.38
N GLY A 435 -14.26 -20.72 14.77
CA GLY A 435 -14.86 -20.94 16.08
C GLY A 435 -13.99 -21.69 17.11
N CYS A 436 -12.81 -22.21 16.76
CA CYS A 436 -11.89 -22.88 17.71
C CYS A 436 -10.51 -23.20 17.13
N ASP A 437 -9.56 -23.64 17.95
CA ASP A 437 -8.17 -23.92 17.53
C ASP A 437 -7.98 -25.20 16.70
N LYS A 438 -9.06 -25.87 16.26
CA LYS A 438 -9.00 -27.07 15.41
C LYS A 438 -8.80 -26.70 13.94
N GLN A 439 -8.35 -27.64 13.13
CA GLN A 439 -8.28 -27.46 11.68
C GLN A 439 -9.69 -27.42 11.07
N ALA A 440 -9.94 -26.43 10.23
CA ALA A 440 -11.20 -26.23 9.55
C ALA A 440 -11.44 -27.28 8.46
N THR A 441 -12.71 -27.56 8.21
CA THR A 441 -13.17 -28.36 7.06
C THR A 441 -13.60 -27.43 5.92
N ALA A 442 -14.13 -27.98 4.82
CA ALA A 442 -14.70 -27.20 3.73
C ALA A 442 -15.99 -26.42 4.09
N LEU A 443 -16.49 -26.56 5.32
CA LEU A 443 -17.71 -25.91 5.78
C LEU A 443 -17.51 -24.38 5.91
N GLN A 444 -18.33 -23.59 5.20
CA GLN A 444 -18.24 -22.13 5.16
C GLN A 444 -19.51 -21.42 5.63
N CYS A 445 -19.36 -20.23 6.22
CA CYS A 445 -20.48 -19.36 6.61
C CYS A 445 -21.24 -18.83 5.38
N PRO A 446 -22.55 -19.14 5.20
CA PRO A 446 -23.33 -18.70 4.05
C PRO A 446 -23.49 -17.17 3.96
N THR A 447 -23.53 -16.49 5.10
CA THR A 447 -23.61 -15.03 5.16
C THR A 447 -22.29 -14.37 4.78
N CYS A 448 -21.15 -14.92 5.22
CA CYS A 448 -19.82 -14.46 4.80
C CYS A 448 -19.62 -14.65 3.30
N LEU A 449 -20.09 -15.77 2.74
CA LEU A 449 -20.11 -15.99 1.29
C LEU A 449 -20.94 -14.92 0.56
N LYS A 450 -22.15 -14.60 1.05
CA LYS A 450 -23.00 -13.54 0.50
C LYS A 450 -22.38 -12.14 0.65
N LEU A 451 -21.63 -11.89 1.72
CA LEU A 451 -20.93 -10.63 1.97
C LEU A 451 -19.52 -10.59 1.36
N SER A 452 -19.12 -11.60 0.59
CA SER A 452 -17.79 -11.73 -0.03
C SER A 452 -16.61 -11.72 0.96
N ILE A 453 -16.84 -12.14 2.21
CA ILE A 453 -15.81 -12.29 3.24
C ILE A 453 -15.10 -13.62 3.01
N LYS A 454 -13.80 -13.56 2.66
CA LYS A 454 -12.96 -14.74 2.38
C LYS A 454 -12.47 -15.40 3.69
N ASN A 455 -12.16 -16.70 3.63
CA ASN A 455 -11.61 -17.51 4.74
C ASN A 455 -12.53 -17.83 5.93
N SER A 456 -13.85 -17.82 5.73
CA SER A 456 -14.83 -18.16 6.78
C SER A 456 -15.08 -19.66 6.94
N TYR A 457 -14.06 -20.42 7.37
CA TYR A 457 -14.11 -21.90 7.43
C TYR A 457 -14.26 -22.44 8.86
N PHE A 458 -14.98 -23.56 8.99
CA PHE A 458 -15.30 -24.19 10.28
C PHE A 458 -14.94 -25.67 10.31
N CYS A 459 -14.49 -26.17 11.46
CA CYS A 459 -14.19 -27.60 11.64
C CYS A 459 -15.46 -28.47 11.76
N SER A 460 -16.60 -27.88 12.09
CA SER A 460 -17.89 -28.57 12.21
C SER A 460 -19.06 -27.58 12.18
N GLN A 461 -20.28 -28.11 11.96
CA GLN A 461 -21.52 -27.33 12.00
C GLN A 461 -21.75 -26.66 13.37
N ASP A 462 -21.29 -27.28 14.46
CA ASP A 462 -21.39 -26.71 15.79
C ASP A 462 -20.36 -25.59 16.03
N CYS A 463 -19.16 -25.70 15.44
CA CYS A 463 -18.15 -24.62 15.42
C CYS A 463 -18.66 -23.40 14.62
N PHE A 464 -19.39 -23.63 13.51
CA PHE A 464 -20.04 -22.57 12.74
C PHE A 464 -21.17 -21.84 13.50
N LYS A 465 -21.98 -22.59 14.26
CA LYS A 465 -23.08 -21.99 15.05
C LYS A 465 -22.57 -21.08 16.17
N THR A 466 -21.31 -21.19 16.55
CA THR A 466 -20.69 -20.45 17.68
C THR A 466 -19.82 -19.26 17.26
N SER A 467 -19.55 -19.06 15.96
CA SER A 467 -18.40 -18.30 15.45
C SER A 467 -18.71 -17.01 14.68
N GLY A 468 -19.59 -16.15 15.18
CA GLY A 468 -19.95 -14.89 14.49
C GLY A 468 -18.80 -13.91 14.24
N LEU A 469 -17.58 -14.20 14.68
CA LEU A 469 -16.43 -13.29 14.77
C LEU A 469 -15.47 -13.37 13.55
N HIS A 470 -14.97 -12.24 13.04
CA HIS A 470 -14.08 -12.14 11.87
C HIS A 470 -13.28 -10.82 11.83
N ASN A 471 -12.18 -10.75 11.07
CA ASN A 471 -11.50 -9.49 10.75
C ASN A 471 -12.14 -8.84 9.50
N PRO A 472 -12.68 -7.61 9.58
CA PRO A 472 -13.34 -6.95 8.45
C PRO A 472 -12.37 -6.38 7.41
N PHE A 473 -11.07 -6.30 7.72
CA PHE A 473 -10.03 -5.73 6.86
C PHE A 473 -8.90 -6.75 6.59
N PRO A 474 -9.19 -7.93 6.02
CA PRO A 474 -8.19 -9.00 5.87
C PRO A 474 -6.99 -8.62 4.99
N ASP A 475 -7.16 -7.66 4.08
CA ASP A 475 -6.12 -7.18 3.17
C ASP A 475 -5.41 -5.89 3.65
N PHE A 476 -5.78 -5.35 4.82
CA PHE A 476 -5.13 -4.16 5.37
C PHE A 476 -3.75 -4.52 5.95
N PRO A 477 -2.66 -3.80 5.60
CA PRO A 477 -1.32 -4.10 6.07
C PRO A 477 -1.13 -3.61 7.52
N PHE A 478 -1.67 -4.36 8.48
CA PHE A 478 -1.45 -4.09 9.90
C PHE A 478 0.05 -4.14 10.22
N THR A 479 0.53 -3.16 10.98
CA THR A 479 1.95 -2.98 11.30
C THR A 479 2.40 -3.82 12.49
N GLY A 480 1.52 -4.04 13.48
CA GLY A 480 1.79 -4.88 14.64
C GLY A 480 0.98 -6.18 14.68
N SER A 481 0.74 -6.71 15.87
CA SER A 481 0.08 -8.00 16.13
C SER A 481 -1.44 -7.92 16.37
N VAL A 482 -1.95 -6.74 16.73
CA VAL A 482 -3.37 -6.50 17.03
C VAL A 482 -4.17 -6.57 15.72
N ARG A 483 -5.32 -7.25 15.78
CA ARG A 483 -6.26 -7.40 14.64
C ARG A 483 -7.67 -7.08 15.11
N PRO A 484 -8.49 -6.41 14.28
CA PRO A 484 -9.87 -6.14 14.63
C PRO A 484 -10.72 -7.41 14.59
N ILE A 485 -11.66 -7.55 15.52
CA ILE A 485 -12.59 -8.69 15.60
C ILE A 485 -14.05 -8.22 15.63
N TYR A 486 -14.76 -8.49 14.53
CA TYR A 486 -16.09 -8.02 14.18
C TYR A 486 -17.10 -9.18 14.08
N PRO A 487 -18.43 -8.94 14.10
CA PRO A 487 -19.08 -7.64 14.17
C PRO A 487 -18.83 -6.99 15.52
N LEU A 488 -18.70 -5.66 15.50
CA LEU A 488 -18.82 -4.88 16.73
C LEU A 488 -20.20 -5.16 17.33
N SER A 489 -20.29 -5.22 18.66
CA SER A 489 -21.61 -5.20 19.28
C SER A 489 -22.34 -3.89 18.92
N PRO A 490 -23.69 -3.92 18.85
CA PRO A 490 -24.48 -2.73 18.53
C PRO A 490 -24.14 -1.56 19.45
N ARG A 491 -24.26 -0.33 18.93
CA ARG A 491 -24.07 0.87 19.73
C ARG A 491 -25.03 0.85 20.93
N ARG A 492 -24.47 0.92 22.13
CA ARG A 492 -25.22 0.85 23.40
C ARG A 492 -26.11 2.10 23.57
N THR A 493 -27.27 1.94 24.19
CA THR A 493 -28.29 3.00 24.30
C THR A 493 -28.23 3.71 25.63
N VAL A 494 -28.34 5.04 25.61
CA VAL A 494 -28.40 5.86 26.82
C VAL A 494 -29.85 6.27 27.10
N PRO A 495 -30.38 6.06 28.33
CA PRO A 495 -31.72 6.51 28.73
C PRO A 495 -31.94 8.00 28.50
N LYS A 496 -33.17 8.39 28.14
CA LYS A 496 -33.56 9.80 27.93
C LYS A 496 -33.42 10.68 29.18
N SER A 497 -33.38 10.09 30.37
CA SER A 497 -33.21 10.79 31.65
C SER A 497 -31.79 11.32 31.87
N ILE A 498 -30.80 10.79 31.16
CA ILE A 498 -29.40 11.22 31.25
C ILE A 498 -29.17 12.37 30.27
N GLY A 499 -28.61 13.47 30.76
CA GLY A 499 -28.24 14.63 29.94
C GLY A 499 -27.25 14.23 28.86
N LYS A 500 -27.47 14.74 27.63
CA LYS A 500 -26.66 14.41 26.46
C LYS A 500 -25.92 15.64 25.91
N PRO A 501 -24.70 15.46 25.37
CA PRO A 501 -24.05 16.50 24.58
C PRO A 501 -24.73 16.67 23.21
N ASP A 502 -24.42 17.77 22.51
CA ASP A 502 -25.07 18.15 21.24
C ASP A 502 -24.86 17.16 20.09
N TYR A 503 -23.77 16.40 20.12
CA TYR A 503 -23.45 15.38 19.13
C TYR A 503 -24.07 14.01 19.40
N ALA A 504 -24.71 13.79 20.55
CA ALA A 504 -25.10 12.44 20.99
C ALA A 504 -25.98 11.69 19.98
N ASP A 505 -26.86 12.41 19.26
CA ASP A 505 -27.76 11.80 18.29
C ASP A 505 -27.21 11.87 16.84
N THR A 506 -26.55 12.97 16.46
CA THR A 506 -26.10 13.23 15.06
C THR A 506 -24.67 12.82 14.77
N GLY A 507 -23.86 12.65 15.82
CA GLY A 507 -22.42 12.48 15.77
C GLY A 507 -21.63 13.72 15.38
N VAL A 508 -22.25 14.90 15.33
CA VAL A 508 -21.60 16.16 14.93
C VAL A 508 -21.53 17.13 16.13
N PRO A 509 -20.35 17.45 16.67
CA PRO A 509 -20.20 18.39 17.79
C PRO A 509 -20.32 19.83 17.28
N THR A 510 -21.54 20.33 17.19
CA THR A 510 -21.83 21.65 16.59
C THR A 510 -21.27 22.81 17.40
N SER A 511 -21.30 22.71 18.72
CA SER A 511 -20.78 23.69 19.67
C SER A 511 -19.28 23.86 19.49
N GLU A 512 -18.53 22.77 19.38
CA GLU A 512 -17.08 22.81 19.12
C GLU A 512 -16.70 23.41 17.78
N ARG A 513 -17.55 23.22 16.75
CA ARG A 513 -17.33 23.83 15.42
C ARG A 513 -17.45 25.35 15.44
N MET A 514 -18.14 25.90 16.43
CA MET A 514 -18.32 27.36 16.60
C MET A 514 -17.27 27.99 17.53
N LEU A 515 -16.37 27.20 18.11
CA LEU A 515 -15.36 27.70 19.04
C LEU A 515 -14.31 28.56 18.34
N ASN A 516 -13.96 29.67 18.99
CA ASN A 516 -12.78 30.45 18.62
C ASN A 516 -11.53 29.74 19.14
N ARG A 517 -10.70 29.19 18.25
CA ARG A 517 -9.48 28.45 18.59
C ARG A 517 -8.44 29.26 19.38
N ALA A 518 -8.52 30.59 19.38
CA ALA A 518 -7.63 31.46 20.15
C ALA A 518 -8.15 31.78 21.56
N LYS A 519 -9.42 31.48 21.86
CA LYS A 519 -10.04 31.77 23.16
C LYS A 519 -9.97 30.53 24.04
N VAL A 520 -9.32 30.70 25.19
CA VAL A 520 -9.29 29.71 26.28
C VAL A 520 -10.23 30.20 27.37
N ASP A 521 -11.10 29.32 27.85
CA ASP A 521 -12.03 29.67 28.92
C ASP A 521 -11.36 29.64 30.30
N ILE A 522 -11.78 30.56 31.15
CA ILE A 522 -11.43 30.62 32.57
C ILE A 522 -12.70 30.30 33.35
N LEU A 523 -12.69 29.16 34.04
CA LEU A 523 -13.85 28.66 34.76
C LEU A 523 -14.09 29.47 36.02
N ASP A 524 -15.34 29.89 36.22
CA ASP A 524 -15.79 30.45 37.49
C ASP A 524 -15.89 29.36 38.58
N SER A 525 -16.14 29.78 39.83
CA SER A 525 -16.20 28.84 40.95
C SER A 525 -17.25 27.74 40.77
N ALA A 526 -18.39 28.03 40.13
CA ALA A 526 -19.45 27.03 39.93
C ALA A 526 -19.01 25.98 38.89
N ALA A 527 -18.45 26.44 37.77
CA ALA A 527 -17.90 25.59 36.73
C ALA A 527 -16.73 24.74 37.25
N GLN A 528 -15.86 25.29 38.11
CA GLN A 528 -14.79 24.52 38.74
C GLN A 528 -15.33 23.41 39.67
N GLN A 529 -16.40 23.66 40.42
CA GLN A 529 -17.04 22.62 41.23
C GLN A 529 -17.70 21.54 40.36
N ALA A 530 -18.32 21.93 39.23
CA ALA A 530 -18.86 20.99 38.27
C ALA A 530 -17.75 20.10 37.67
N MET A 531 -16.61 20.69 37.27
CA MET A 531 -15.44 19.96 36.79
C MET A 531 -14.91 18.96 37.82
N ARG A 532 -14.75 19.37 39.09
CA ARG A 532 -14.36 18.45 40.19
C ARG A 532 -15.31 17.26 40.30
N LYS A 533 -16.62 17.50 40.22
CA LYS A 533 -17.63 16.45 40.28
C LYS A 533 -17.53 15.47 39.10
N VAL A 534 -17.50 15.96 37.86
CA VAL A 534 -17.44 15.09 36.67
C VAL A 534 -16.11 14.34 36.57
N CYS A 535 -14.99 14.97 36.96
CA CYS A 535 -13.68 14.33 36.98
C CYS A 535 -13.60 13.21 38.04
N LYS A 536 -14.14 13.43 39.24
CA LYS A 536 -14.25 12.39 40.27
C LYS A 536 -15.06 11.20 39.76
N LEU A 537 -16.21 11.44 39.15
CA LEU A 537 -17.04 10.37 38.58
C LEU A 537 -16.32 9.64 37.45
N SER A 538 -15.53 10.33 36.63
CA SER A 538 -14.74 9.71 35.56
C SER A 538 -13.63 8.82 36.09
N ARG A 539 -12.93 9.25 37.16
CA ARG A 539 -11.97 8.40 37.89
C ARG A 539 -12.62 7.13 38.40
N GLU A 540 -13.79 7.23 39.03
CA GLU A 540 -14.51 6.05 39.49
C GLU A 540 -14.88 5.10 38.34
N VAL A 541 -15.28 5.62 37.18
CA VAL A 541 -15.55 4.80 35.98
C VAL A 541 -14.27 4.12 35.50
N LEU A 542 -13.15 4.85 35.36
CA LEU A 542 -11.87 4.26 34.97
C LEU A 542 -11.43 3.17 35.95
N ASP A 543 -11.57 3.38 37.26
CA ASP A 543 -11.25 2.38 38.28
C ASP A 543 -12.07 1.10 38.12
N ILE A 544 -13.38 1.24 37.87
CA ILE A 544 -14.26 0.08 37.65
C ILE A 544 -13.86 -0.70 36.40
N VAL A 545 -13.57 -0.01 35.30
CA VAL A 545 -13.15 -0.68 34.04
C VAL A 545 -11.76 -1.30 34.20
N ALA A 546 -10.84 -0.60 34.85
CA ALA A 546 -9.48 -1.07 35.10
C ALA A 546 -9.44 -2.32 35.99
N ALA A 547 -10.34 -2.42 36.98
CA ALA A 547 -10.47 -3.61 37.81
C ALA A 547 -10.83 -4.87 37.02
N GLU A 548 -11.44 -4.71 35.84
CA GLU A 548 -11.83 -5.80 34.96
C GLU A 548 -10.71 -6.21 33.97
N VAL A 549 -9.59 -5.49 33.90
CA VAL A 549 -8.48 -5.81 33.00
C VAL A 549 -7.75 -7.07 33.46
N ARG A 550 -7.88 -8.14 32.67
CA ARG A 550 -7.20 -9.43 32.88
C ARG A 550 -7.10 -10.23 31.58
N PRO A 551 -6.19 -11.21 31.46
CA PRO A 551 -6.21 -12.15 30.34
C PRO A 551 -7.58 -12.83 30.21
N GLY A 552 -8.07 -12.97 28.99
CA GLY A 552 -9.32 -13.69 28.69
C GLY A 552 -10.58 -12.83 28.57
N VAL A 553 -10.57 -11.55 28.97
CA VAL A 553 -11.69 -10.63 28.69
C VAL A 553 -11.53 -9.94 27.34
N THR A 554 -12.63 -9.51 26.73
CA THR A 554 -12.59 -8.76 25.47
C THR A 554 -12.59 -7.25 25.69
N THR A 555 -12.08 -6.48 24.71
CA THR A 555 -12.22 -5.02 24.78
C THR A 555 -13.68 -4.56 24.71
N ASP A 556 -14.56 -5.28 23.99
CA ASP A 556 -16.00 -4.98 23.96
C ASP A 556 -16.72 -5.26 25.30
N TYR A 557 -16.20 -6.20 26.10
CA TYR A 557 -16.66 -6.38 27.47
C TYR A 557 -16.28 -5.19 28.35
N LEU A 558 -15.06 -4.67 28.20
CA LEU A 558 -14.65 -3.44 28.92
C LEU A 558 -15.51 -2.24 28.50
N ASP A 559 -15.94 -2.17 27.23
CA ASP A 559 -16.94 -1.19 26.77
C ASP A 559 -18.30 -1.33 27.44
N GLU A 560 -18.76 -2.56 27.65
CA GLU A 560 -19.99 -2.81 28.42
C GLU A 560 -19.88 -2.33 29.86
N VAL A 561 -18.77 -2.65 30.53
CA VAL A 561 -18.48 -2.25 31.90
C VAL A 561 -18.43 -0.72 32.01
N CYS A 562 -17.71 -0.06 31.10
CA CYS A 562 -17.64 1.40 31.04
C CYS A 562 -19.02 2.01 30.84
N HIS A 563 -19.78 1.51 29.86
CA HIS A 563 -21.10 2.03 29.55
C HIS A 563 -22.00 1.96 30.77
N LYS A 564 -22.08 0.78 31.41
CA LYS A 564 -22.88 0.56 32.60
C LYS A 564 -22.46 1.47 33.76
N ALA A 565 -21.15 1.59 34.02
CA ALA A 565 -20.62 2.45 35.07
C ALA A 565 -20.96 3.93 34.86
N CYS A 566 -21.00 4.40 33.61
CA CYS A 566 -21.48 5.75 33.26
C CYS A 566 -22.98 5.91 33.56
N LEU A 567 -23.81 4.95 33.13
CA LEU A 567 -25.26 5.02 33.35
C LEU A 567 -25.64 5.02 34.84
N GLU A 568 -24.98 4.19 35.64
CA GLU A 568 -25.17 4.13 37.11
C GLU A 568 -24.84 5.46 37.80
N ARG A 569 -24.00 6.29 37.17
CA ARG A 569 -23.63 7.63 37.61
C ARG A 569 -24.43 8.73 36.94
N ASN A 570 -25.54 8.40 36.27
CA ASN A 570 -26.34 9.33 35.47
C ASN A 570 -25.50 10.17 34.50
N SER A 571 -24.47 9.56 33.91
CA SER A 571 -23.50 10.23 33.05
C SER A 571 -23.53 9.63 31.64
N TYR A 572 -23.29 10.47 30.65
CA TYR A 572 -23.18 10.05 29.25
C TYR A 572 -21.71 9.72 28.93
N PRO A 573 -21.38 8.59 28.30
CA PRO A 573 -20.01 8.32 27.85
C PRO A 573 -19.65 9.22 26.65
N SER A 574 -18.77 10.20 26.84
CA SER A 574 -18.50 11.24 25.84
C SER A 574 -18.06 10.71 24.47
N PRO A 575 -17.22 9.66 24.35
CA PRO A 575 -16.85 9.10 23.05
C PRO A 575 -18.03 8.56 22.26
N LEU A 576 -19.12 8.13 22.93
CA LEU A 576 -20.24 7.49 22.25
C LEU A 576 -20.85 8.42 21.21
N ASN A 577 -20.82 7.98 19.96
CA ASN A 577 -21.24 8.74 18.78
C ASN A 577 -20.45 10.04 18.51
N TYR A 578 -19.46 10.44 19.30
CA TYR A 578 -18.64 11.62 18.99
C TYR A 578 -17.93 11.42 17.65
N ARG A 579 -18.21 12.27 16.65
CA ARG A 579 -17.73 12.11 15.25
C ARG A 579 -18.01 10.73 14.65
N ASN A 580 -19.10 10.08 15.07
CA ASN A 580 -19.50 8.72 14.72
C ASN A 580 -18.60 7.60 15.31
N PHE A 581 -17.89 7.85 16.41
CA PHE A 581 -17.23 6.77 17.15
C PHE A 581 -18.29 5.81 17.74
N PRO A 582 -18.13 4.48 17.62
CA PRO A 582 -19.24 3.55 17.88
C PRO A 582 -19.37 3.10 19.34
N LYS A 583 -18.41 3.43 20.22
CA LYS A 583 -18.26 2.84 21.57
C LYS A 583 -18.21 3.90 22.67
N SER A 584 -18.32 3.47 23.91
CA SER A 584 -18.39 4.31 25.12
C SER A 584 -17.01 4.73 25.64
N LEU A 585 -15.96 3.98 25.31
CA LEU A 585 -14.56 4.33 25.58
C LEU A 585 -13.66 3.98 24.38
N CYS A 586 -12.44 4.51 24.38
CA CYS A 586 -11.37 4.02 23.53
C CYS A 586 -10.55 2.93 24.26
N THR A 587 -10.17 1.87 23.54
CA THR A 587 -9.27 0.83 24.05
C THR A 587 -8.10 0.65 23.11
N SER A 588 -6.89 0.90 23.58
CA SER A 588 -5.69 0.94 22.76
C SER A 588 -4.67 -0.12 23.21
N PRO A 589 -4.78 -1.37 22.73
CA PRO A 589 -3.85 -2.44 23.07
C PRO A 589 -2.54 -2.33 22.30
N ASN A 590 -1.41 -2.62 22.96
CA ASN A 590 -0.09 -2.78 22.36
C ASN A 590 0.33 -1.63 21.44
N GLU A 591 0.31 -1.81 20.11
CA GLU A 591 0.73 -0.81 19.12
C GLU A 591 -0.33 0.23 18.74
N ILE A 592 -1.53 0.13 19.30
CA ILE A 592 -2.60 1.11 19.11
C ILE A 592 -2.29 2.35 19.96
N VAL A 593 -2.31 3.51 19.32
CA VAL A 593 -1.74 4.77 19.84
C VAL A 593 -2.66 5.40 20.89
N CYS A 594 -3.88 5.79 20.52
CA CYS A 594 -4.86 6.40 21.45
C CYS A 594 -6.33 6.09 21.11
N HIS A 595 -6.71 5.96 19.83
CA HIS A 595 -8.11 5.84 19.40
C HIS A 595 -8.51 4.44 18.91
N GLY A 596 -8.24 3.37 19.67
CA GLY A 596 -8.73 2.04 19.31
C GLY A 596 -10.22 1.85 19.59
N ILE A 597 -10.95 1.23 18.65
CA ILE A 597 -12.36 0.85 18.84
C ILE A 597 -12.44 -0.46 19.65
N PRO A 598 -13.15 -0.48 20.80
CA PRO A 598 -13.46 -1.72 21.49
C PRO A 598 -14.18 -2.74 20.60
N ASP A 599 -13.62 -3.94 20.53
CA ASP A 599 -14.13 -5.03 19.71
C ASP A 599 -14.01 -6.40 20.40
N GLN A 600 -14.27 -7.48 19.67
CA GLN A 600 -14.32 -8.83 20.22
C GLN A 600 -12.92 -9.44 20.47
N ARG A 601 -11.84 -8.65 20.36
CA ARG A 601 -10.47 -9.06 20.72
C ARG A 601 -10.38 -9.44 22.18
N VAL A 602 -9.94 -10.67 22.43
CA VAL A 602 -9.54 -11.16 23.75
C VAL A 602 -8.16 -10.61 24.11
N LEU A 603 -8.03 -10.07 25.32
CA LEU A 603 -6.75 -9.64 25.89
C LEU A 603 -5.91 -10.84 26.32
N LEU A 604 -4.63 -10.82 25.98
CA LEU A 604 -3.70 -11.91 26.27
C LEU A 604 -2.72 -11.52 27.40
N ASP A 605 -2.26 -12.51 28.15
CA ASP A 605 -1.17 -12.32 29.10
C ASP A 605 0.11 -11.90 28.36
N GLY A 606 0.61 -10.69 28.66
CA GLY A 606 1.69 -10.03 27.92
C GLY A 606 1.26 -8.79 27.15
N ASP A 607 -0.04 -8.58 26.95
CA ASP A 607 -0.55 -7.34 26.36
C ASP A 607 -0.41 -6.16 27.34
N ILE A 608 -0.31 -4.95 26.78
CA ILE A 608 -0.59 -3.71 27.51
C ILE A 608 -1.82 -3.05 26.91
N LEU A 609 -2.60 -2.35 27.71
CA LEU A 609 -3.87 -1.76 27.29
C LEU A 609 -4.05 -0.37 27.87
N ASN A 610 -4.13 0.64 27.01
CA ASN A 610 -4.64 1.95 27.40
C ASN A 610 -6.18 1.94 27.40
N LEU A 611 -6.75 2.42 28.51
CA LEU A 611 -8.18 2.67 28.70
C LEU A 611 -8.39 4.17 28.76
N ASP A 612 -9.09 4.71 27.77
CA ASP A 612 -9.33 6.14 27.63
C ASP A 612 -10.82 6.45 27.82
N ILE A 613 -11.11 7.11 28.94
CA ILE A 613 -12.43 7.27 29.52
C ILE A 613 -12.76 8.75 29.56
N SER A 614 -13.89 9.11 28.95
CA SER A 614 -14.45 10.44 29.10
C SER A 614 -15.95 10.39 29.30
N ILE A 615 -16.46 11.21 30.22
CA ILE A 615 -17.88 11.25 30.53
C ILE A 615 -18.40 12.69 30.48
N TYR A 616 -19.69 12.83 30.21
CA TYR A 616 -20.45 14.06 30.26
C TYR A 616 -21.48 13.98 31.38
N HIS A 617 -21.37 14.88 32.34
CA HIS A 617 -22.24 14.92 33.52
C HIS A 617 -22.66 16.37 33.79
N GLU A 618 -23.97 16.59 33.88
CA GLU A 618 -24.57 17.88 34.25
C GLU A 618 -24.01 19.10 33.47
N GLY A 619 -23.70 18.91 32.19
CA GLY A 619 -23.24 20.01 31.32
C GLY A 619 -21.74 20.07 31.09
N TYR A 620 -20.93 19.23 31.73
CA TYR A 620 -19.47 19.26 31.65
C TYR A 620 -18.89 17.91 31.25
N HIS A 621 -17.80 17.93 30.50
CA HIS A 621 -16.97 16.79 30.15
C HIS A 621 -15.80 16.65 31.12
N ALA A 622 -15.33 15.42 31.33
CA ALA A 622 -14.02 15.12 31.88
C ALA A 622 -13.35 14.01 31.06
N ASP A 623 -12.03 14.00 31.05
CA ASP A 623 -11.19 13.06 30.31
C ASP A 623 -10.03 12.57 31.17
N LEU A 624 -9.74 11.29 31.07
CA LEU A 624 -8.57 10.66 31.68
C LEU A 624 -8.33 9.29 31.06
N ASN A 625 -7.07 8.89 31.06
CA ASN A 625 -6.68 7.58 30.59
C ASN A 625 -5.43 7.06 31.32
N GLU A 626 -5.30 5.74 31.34
CA GLU A 626 -4.12 5.07 31.86
C GLU A 626 -3.81 3.81 31.07
N THR A 627 -2.52 3.46 30.98
CA THR A 627 -2.07 2.19 30.40
C THR A 627 -1.84 1.14 31.48
N TYR A 628 -2.45 -0.03 31.32
CA TYR A 628 -2.42 -1.15 32.25
C TYR A 628 -1.69 -2.36 31.68
N TYR A 629 -1.04 -3.12 32.58
CA TYR A 629 -0.44 -4.42 32.26
C TYR A 629 -1.50 -5.52 32.25
N VAL A 630 -1.58 -6.31 31.18
CA VAL A 630 -2.49 -7.47 31.10
C VAL A 630 -1.73 -8.73 31.49
N GLY A 631 -1.96 -9.20 32.72
CA GLY A 631 -1.33 -10.42 33.25
C GLY A 631 0.12 -10.24 33.72
N ASP A 632 0.73 -11.33 34.19
CA ASP A 632 2.05 -11.30 34.82
C ASP A 632 3.18 -11.19 33.80
N LYS A 633 3.00 -11.72 32.57
CA LYS A 633 4.00 -11.58 31.51
C LYS A 633 4.16 -10.13 31.08
N ALA A 634 3.08 -9.35 31.08
CA ALA A 634 3.14 -7.94 30.74
C ALA A 634 4.01 -7.15 31.72
N LYS A 635 3.92 -7.48 33.02
CA LYS A 635 4.73 -6.89 34.10
C LYS A 635 6.18 -7.37 34.09
N ALA A 636 6.42 -8.59 33.63
CA ALA A 636 7.76 -9.17 33.56
C ALA A 636 8.57 -8.67 32.34
N ASP A 637 7.90 -8.08 31.34
CA ASP A 637 8.55 -7.56 30.13
C ASP A 637 9.21 -6.20 30.40
N PRO A 638 10.56 -6.09 30.37
CA PRO A 638 11.27 -4.86 30.72
C PRO A 638 10.98 -3.70 29.76
N ASP A 639 10.61 -3.98 28.50
CA ASP A 639 10.23 -2.94 27.54
C ASP A 639 8.85 -2.38 27.86
N ASN A 640 7.90 -3.22 28.29
CA ASN A 640 6.59 -2.75 28.77
C ASN A 640 6.73 -1.88 30.01
N VAL A 641 7.51 -2.35 31.00
CA VAL A 641 7.73 -1.59 32.23
C VAL A 641 8.38 -0.26 31.92
N ARG A 642 9.45 -0.25 31.11
CA ARG A 642 10.13 0.98 30.71
C ARG A 642 9.17 1.94 30.02
N LEU A 643 8.37 1.46 29.06
CA LEU A 643 7.43 2.28 28.31
C LEU A 643 6.36 2.91 29.21
N ILE A 644 5.65 2.09 29.99
CA ILE A 644 4.52 2.51 30.82
C ILE A 644 4.99 3.48 31.91
N GLU A 645 6.04 3.13 32.64
CA GLU A 645 6.53 3.98 33.73
C GLU A 645 7.19 5.25 33.20
N ALA A 646 7.86 5.22 32.03
CA ALA A 646 8.36 6.44 31.41
C ALA A 646 7.23 7.39 31.01
N THR A 647 6.11 6.88 30.48
CA THR A 647 4.96 7.71 30.14
C THR A 647 4.33 8.34 31.39
N ARG A 648 4.20 7.56 32.47
CA ARG A 648 3.69 8.05 33.77
C ARG A 648 4.60 9.14 34.35
N ASP A 649 5.90 8.89 34.41
CA ASP A 649 6.91 9.86 34.87
C ASP A 649 6.85 11.16 34.04
N CYS A 650 6.68 11.05 32.71
CA CYS A 650 6.57 12.22 31.83
C CYS A 650 5.33 13.07 32.14
N LEU A 651 4.18 12.43 32.39
CA LEU A 651 2.96 13.13 32.79
C LEU A 651 3.17 13.85 34.13
N ASP A 652 3.67 13.14 35.13
CA ASP A 652 3.90 13.70 36.47
C ASP A 652 4.86 14.90 36.40
N ALA A 653 5.96 14.77 35.67
CA ALA A 653 6.93 15.86 35.48
C ALA A 653 6.34 17.09 34.79
N ALA A 654 5.44 16.90 33.82
CA ALA A 654 4.73 18.00 33.17
C ALA A 654 3.74 18.69 34.12
N ILE A 655 3.01 17.92 34.94
CA ILE A 655 2.06 18.44 35.93
C ILE A 655 2.78 19.32 36.97
N GLN A 656 3.98 18.93 37.43
CA GLN A 656 4.74 19.68 38.44
C GLN A 656 5.08 21.13 38.03
N ILE A 657 5.10 21.43 36.73
CA ILE A 657 5.39 22.78 36.25
C ILE A 657 4.14 23.59 35.91
N VAL A 658 2.95 23.02 36.05
CA VAL A 658 1.69 23.73 35.81
C VAL A 658 1.43 24.71 36.93
N LYS A 659 1.46 26.00 36.60
CA LYS A 659 1.07 27.13 37.46
C LYS A 659 0.83 28.37 36.59
N PRO A 660 0.16 29.42 37.10
CA PRO A 660 -0.02 30.65 36.34
C PRO A 660 1.31 31.21 35.79
N GLY A 661 1.30 31.58 34.51
CA GLY A 661 2.46 32.12 33.81
C GLY A 661 3.35 31.07 33.11
N THR A 662 3.22 29.78 33.41
CA THR A 662 3.95 28.73 32.68
C THR A 662 3.54 28.71 31.19
N PRO A 663 4.46 28.85 30.23
CA PRO A 663 4.15 28.72 28.81
C PRO A 663 3.67 27.32 28.44
N ILE A 664 2.58 27.21 27.68
CA ILE A 664 2.01 25.91 27.26
C ILE A 664 3.05 25.04 26.53
N ARG A 665 3.89 25.66 25.70
CA ARG A 665 4.96 24.95 24.96
C ARG A 665 5.98 24.24 25.86
N GLN A 666 6.13 24.64 27.12
CA GLN A 666 7.16 24.13 28.03
C GLN A 666 6.87 22.68 28.46
N PHE A 667 5.62 22.25 28.46
CA PHE A 667 5.26 20.86 28.81
C PHE A 667 5.93 19.86 27.87
N GLY A 668 5.88 20.12 26.56
CA GLY A 668 6.52 19.25 25.57
C GLY A 668 8.05 19.20 25.67
N GLU A 669 8.70 20.25 26.18
CA GLU A 669 10.15 20.23 26.43
C GLU A 669 10.53 19.28 27.57
N VAL A 670 9.74 19.26 28.65
CA VAL A 670 9.94 18.37 29.79
C VAL A 670 9.65 16.92 29.39
N ILE A 671 8.52 16.69 28.72
CA ILE A 671 8.09 15.36 28.29
C ILE A 671 9.09 14.75 27.31
N GLU A 672 9.42 15.43 26.21
CA GLU A 672 10.29 14.85 25.18
C GLU A 672 11.71 14.60 25.70
N LYS A 673 12.22 15.47 26.58
CA LYS A 673 13.52 15.24 27.22
C LYS A 673 13.51 13.94 28.02
N MET A 674 12.51 13.75 28.88
CA MET A 674 12.41 12.57 29.73
C MET A 674 12.14 11.29 28.93
N ALA A 675 11.26 11.35 27.92
CA ALA A 675 11.01 10.22 27.02
C ALA A 675 12.30 9.75 26.33
N ASN A 676 13.10 10.68 25.81
CA ASN A 676 14.38 10.37 25.16
C ASN A 676 15.40 9.75 26.13
N GLU A 677 15.48 10.24 27.37
CA GLU A 677 16.35 9.67 28.42
C GLU A 677 15.96 8.22 28.77
N ARG A 678 14.70 7.86 28.56
CA ARG A 678 14.15 6.50 28.76
C ARG A 678 14.14 5.66 27.46
N GLY A 679 14.68 6.17 26.35
CA GLY A 679 14.73 5.46 25.07
C GLY A 679 13.36 5.30 24.40
N CYS A 680 12.40 6.18 24.70
CA CYS A 680 11.08 6.24 24.08
C CYS A 680 10.98 7.47 23.17
N SER A 681 10.11 7.42 22.16
CA SER A 681 9.76 8.57 21.33
C SER A 681 8.37 9.11 21.70
N VAL A 682 8.15 10.41 21.53
CA VAL A 682 6.84 11.04 21.74
C VAL A 682 6.06 11.05 20.44
N VAL A 683 4.84 10.52 20.43
CA VAL A 683 3.93 10.66 19.28
C VAL A 683 3.47 12.12 19.17
N THR A 684 3.72 12.76 18.04
CA THR A 684 3.58 14.22 17.91
C THR A 684 2.25 14.69 17.30
N THR A 685 1.43 13.77 16.79
CA THR A 685 0.15 14.14 16.15
C THR A 685 -0.91 14.56 17.16
N TRP A 686 -0.85 13.99 18.36
CA TRP A 686 -1.82 14.21 19.43
C TRP A 686 -1.20 15.04 20.55
N GLY A 687 -2.07 15.61 21.37
CA GLY A 687 -1.69 16.45 22.49
C GLY A 687 -2.94 16.81 23.27
N GLY A 688 -2.76 17.21 24.52
CA GLY A 688 -3.87 17.54 25.40
C GLY A 688 -4.70 18.70 24.89
N HIS A 689 -5.84 18.90 25.54
CA HIS A 689 -6.80 19.90 25.11
C HIS A 689 -7.45 20.59 26.31
N GLY A 690 -8.04 21.76 26.08
CA GLY A 690 -8.98 22.32 27.04
C GLY A 690 -10.14 21.35 27.25
N ILE A 691 -10.78 21.42 28.42
CA ILE A 691 -11.95 20.61 28.70
C ILE A 691 -12.90 21.31 29.66
N ASN A 692 -14.18 21.38 29.30
CA ASN A 692 -15.23 22.03 30.08
C ASN A 692 -16.63 21.57 29.61
N THR A 693 -17.53 22.49 29.29
CA THR A 693 -18.82 22.18 28.65
C THR A 693 -18.67 21.63 27.23
N ASN A 694 -17.51 21.79 26.60
CA ASN A 694 -17.12 21.12 25.36
C ASN A 694 -16.06 20.05 25.64
N PHE A 695 -16.01 19.04 24.76
CA PHE A 695 -15.13 17.88 24.93
C PHE A 695 -13.68 18.22 24.55
N HIS A 696 -13.45 18.85 23.39
CA HIS A 696 -12.12 19.27 22.91
C HIS A 696 -11.99 20.79 22.59
N PRO A 697 -12.31 21.71 23.52
CA PRO A 697 -12.05 23.13 23.36
C PRO A 697 -10.55 23.48 23.46
N PRO A 698 -10.14 24.71 23.07
CA PRO A 698 -8.79 25.21 23.31
C PRO A 698 -8.45 25.30 24.81
N PRO A 699 -7.16 25.25 25.20
CA PRO A 699 -5.97 25.25 24.33
C PRO A 699 -5.68 23.87 23.72
N TRP A 700 -4.75 23.80 22.77
CA TRP A 700 -4.10 22.54 22.39
C TRP A 700 -2.72 22.47 23.06
N ILE A 701 -2.40 21.33 23.67
CA ILE A 701 -1.26 21.11 24.55
C ILE A 701 -0.28 20.10 23.91
N PRO A 702 0.76 20.55 23.19
CA PRO A 702 1.74 19.65 22.59
C PRO A 702 2.67 19.01 23.63
N HIS A 703 2.97 17.72 23.43
CA HIS A 703 3.87 16.95 24.29
C HIS A 703 5.30 16.80 23.75
N TYR A 704 5.64 17.50 22.66
CA TYR A 704 6.97 17.48 22.05
C TYR A 704 7.65 18.85 22.14
N ALA A 705 8.98 18.87 22.21
CA ALA A 705 9.82 20.07 22.30
C ALA A 705 9.81 20.87 20.99
N LYS A 706 10.23 22.14 21.07
CA LYS A 706 10.27 23.07 19.91
C LYS A 706 8.92 23.23 19.18
N ASN A 707 7.82 22.87 19.83
CA ASN A 707 6.48 23.16 19.35
C ASN A 707 6.24 24.69 19.32
N LYS A 708 5.19 25.11 18.63
CA LYS A 708 4.82 26.51 18.46
C LYS A 708 3.55 26.90 19.22
N ALA A 709 3.19 26.15 20.28
CA ALA A 709 2.00 26.49 21.06
C ALA A 709 2.14 27.88 21.68
N VAL A 710 1.04 28.65 21.61
CA VAL A 710 0.93 30.02 22.10
C VAL A 710 0.12 30.01 23.38
N GLY A 711 0.46 30.89 24.31
CA GLY A 711 -0.28 31.08 25.56
C GLY A 711 0.49 30.62 26.79
N VAL A 712 -0.06 30.99 27.94
CA VAL A 712 0.45 30.65 29.27
C VAL A 712 -0.71 30.13 30.11
N CYS A 713 -0.43 29.28 31.08
CA CYS A 713 -1.39 28.86 32.08
C CYS A 713 -1.92 30.08 32.86
N LYS A 714 -3.22 30.06 33.18
CA LYS A 714 -3.90 31.05 34.00
C LYS A 714 -4.78 30.31 35.00
N ALA A 715 -4.88 30.84 36.22
CA ALA A 715 -5.79 30.31 37.23
C ALA A 715 -7.21 30.18 36.65
N GLY A 716 -7.89 29.07 36.95
CA GLY A 716 -9.21 28.73 36.43
C GLY A 716 -9.23 28.06 35.05
N MET A 717 -8.10 27.89 34.36
CA MET A 717 -8.04 27.05 33.16
C MET A 717 -8.20 25.57 33.54
N ALA A 718 -9.02 24.84 32.78
CA ALA A 718 -9.09 23.38 32.83
C ALA A 718 -8.65 22.78 31.48
N PHE A 719 -7.68 21.86 31.53
CA PHE A 719 -7.13 21.18 30.35
C PHE A 719 -6.50 19.84 30.72
N THR A 720 -6.25 19.02 29.71
CA THR A 720 -5.58 17.72 29.85
C THR A 720 -4.10 17.82 29.50
N ILE A 721 -3.29 17.01 30.16
CA ILE A 721 -1.94 16.65 29.70
C ILE A 721 -1.95 15.14 29.51
N GLU A 722 -1.56 14.68 28.33
CA GLU A 722 -1.74 13.29 27.88
C GLU A 722 -0.56 12.77 27.02
N PRO A 723 0.66 12.66 27.55
CA PRO A 723 1.79 12.17 26.75
C PRO A 723 1.51 10.76 26.21
N ILE A 724 1.77 10.58 24.91
CA ILE A 724 1.77 9.27 24.25
C ILE A 724 3.20 8.95 23.86
N LEU A 725 3.77 7.90 24.46
CA LEU A 725 5.10 7.42 24.14
C LEU A 725 5.04 6.13 23.31
N ALA A 726 6.03 5.96 22.44
CA ALA A 726 6.23 4.74 21.66
C ALA A 726 7.65 4.20 21.87
N LEU A 727 7.78 2.86 21.86
CA LEU A 727 9.10 2.21 21.79
C LEU A 727 9.77 2.35 20.41
N GLY A 728 8.98 2.68 19.39
CA GLY A 728 9.41 2.82 18.00
C GLY A 728 9.48 4.27 17.54
N LYS A 729 9.07 4.48 16.29
CA LYS A 729 9.01 5.79 15.64
C LYS A 729 7.79 6.61 16.12
N PRO A 730 7.86 7.94 16.14
CA PRO A 730 6.76 8.82 16.57
C PRO A 730 5.64 8.99 15.52
N ARG A 731 5.50 8.05 14.58
CA ARG A 731 4.57 8.15 13.44
C ARG A 731 3.49 7.07 13.53
N GLU A 732 2.30 7.43 13.08
CA GLU A 732 1.13 6.56 13.09
C GLU A 732 0.49 6.38 11.70
N MET A 733 -0.44 5.43 11.62
CA MET A 733 -1.33 5.21 10.48
C MET A 733 -2.72 4.79 10.95
N TYR A 734 -3.74 5.17 10.19
CA TYR A 734 -5.14 4.83 10.48
C TYR A 734 -5.57 3.53 9.82
N TRP A 735 -6.37 2.75 10.54
CA TRP A 735 -7.09 1.60 10.03
C TRP A 735 -8.31 2.04 9.18
N PRO A 736 -8.87 1.16 8.34
CA PRO A 736 -10.02 1.50 7.49
C PRO A 736 -11.33 1.76 8.26
N ASP A 737 -11.38 1.50 9.57
CA ASP A 737 -12.52 1.80 10.45
C ASP A 737 -12.69 3.29 10.77
N LYS A 738 -11.78 4.15 10.26
CA LYS A 738 -11.75 5.61 10.40
C LYS A 738 -11.38 6.13 11.80
N TRP A 739 -11.03 5.27 12.74
CA TRP A 739 -10.70 5.68 14.11
C TRP A 739 -9.39 5.08 14.61
N THR A 740 -9.22 3.77 14.49
CA THR A 740 -8.08 3.06 15.08
C THR A 740 -6.78 3.53 14.45
N ASN A 741 -5.89 4.11 15.25
CA ASN A 741 -4.56 4.55 14.84
C ASN A 741 -3.48 3.67 15.51
N ALA A 742 -2.58 3.16 14.69
CA ALA A 742 -1.49 2.28 15.12
C ALA A 742 -0.14 2.87 14.74
N THR A 743 0.92 2.51 15.46
CA THR A 743 2.30 2.89 15.09
C THR A 743 2.67 2.34 13.71
N VAL A 744 3.46 3.10 12.94
CA VAL A 744 3.86 2.67 11.58
C VAL A 744 4.83 1.48 11.55
N ASP A 745 5.42 1.13 12.69
CA ASP A 745 6.40 0.05 12.84
C ASP A 745 5.92 -1.08 13.76
N GLY A 746 4.66 -1.04 14.21
CA GLY A 746 4.04 -2.08 15.02
C GLY A 746 4.61 -2.17 16.44
N LYS A 747 5.35 -1.15 16.89
CA LYS A 747 5.88 -1.09 18.25
C LYS A 747 4.84 -0.57 19.22
N ARG A 748 4.95 -1.02 20.47
CA ARG A 748 4.02 -0.70 21.54
C ARG A 748 4.03 0.78 21.91
N THR A 749 2.87 1.25 22.34
CA THR A 749 2.59 2.60 22.83
C THR A 749 1.97 2.56 24.22
N ALA A 750 2.19 3.63 24.98
CA ALA A 750 1.50 3.86 26.26
C ALA A 750 1.13 5.34 26.35
N GLN A 751 -0.05 5.59 26.93
CA GLN A 751 -0.59 6.90 27.20
C GLN A 751 -1.08 6.97 28.65
N PHE A 752 -0.87 8.13 29.26
CA PHE A 752 -1.41 8.51 30.55
C PHE A 752 -1.95 9.91 30.45
N GLU A 753 -3.09 10.16 31.08
CA GLU A 753 -3.73 11.46 31.05
C GLU A 753 -4.35 11.84 32.38
N HIS A 754 -4.28 13.13 32.68
CA HIS A 754 -5.12 13.75 33.69
C HIS A 754 -5.77 15.03 33.18
N THR A 755 -7.05 15.22 33.50
CA THR A 755 -7.69 16.55 33.55
C THR A 755 -7.18 17.33 34.76
N LEU A 756 -6.72 18.55 34.51
CA LEU A 756 -6.11 19.46 35.49
C LEU A 756 -6.92 20.76 35.59
N LEU A 757 -6.94 21.37 36.78
CA LEU A 757 -7.40 22.74 37.01
C LEU A 757 -6.23 23.59 37.50
N VAL A 758 -5.89 24.66 36.79
CA VAL A 758 -4.83 25.59 37.23
C VAL A 758 -5.34 26.40 38.43
N THR A 759 -4.61 26.35 39.54
CA THR A 759 -4.87 27.15 40.75
C THR A 759 -4.05 28.44 40.71
N ASP A 760 -4.10 29.24 41.78
CA ASP A 760 -3.33 30.50 41.86
C ASP A 760 -1.81 30.28 41.93
N ASP A 761 -1.38 29.10 42.38
CA ASP A 761 0.02 28.77 42.66
C ASP A 761 0.51 27.45 42.03
N GLY A 762 -0.38 26.70 41.37
CA GLY A 762 -0.09 25.36 40.86
C GLY A 762 -1.21 24.79 39.99
N ALA A 763 -1.47 23.50 40.17
CA ALA A 763 -2.60 22.81 39.57
C ALA A 763 -3.19 21.76 40.52
N GLU A 764 -4.50 21.61 40.46
CA GLU A 764 -5.24 20.50 41.05
C GLU A 764 -5.42 19.41 39.98
N VAL A 765 -4.99 18.19 40.28
CA VAL A 765 -5.23 17.02 39.42
C VAL A 765 -6.65 16.51 39.70
N LEU A 766 -7.63 16.94 38.91
CA LEU A 766 -9.05 16.66 39.17
C LEU A 766 -9.40 15.17 39.05
N THR A 767 -8.60 14.43 38.30
CA THR A 767 -8.77 12.99 37.99
C THR A 767 -7.72 12.13 38.70
N ALA A 768 -7.16 12.64 39.81
CA ALA A 768 -6.13 11.96 40.58
C ALA A 768 -6.54 10.55 40.99
N ARG A 769 -5.55 9.65 41.07
CA ARG A 769 -5.74 8.28 41.55
C ARG A 769 -6.15 8.25 43.02
N LEU A 770 -6.99 7.28 43.37
CA LEU A 770 -7.34 6.94 44.73
C LEU A 770 -6.37 5.85 45.26
N PRO A 771 -6.20 5.69 46.58
CA PRO A 771 -5.35 4.63 47.13
C PRO A 771 -5.71 3.22 46.63
N GLU A 772 -6.98 2.98 46.35
CA GLU A 772 -7.55 1.73 45.85
C GLU A 772 -7.61 1.64 44.32
N SER A 773 -7.18 2.67 43.59
CA SER A 773 -7.21 2.65 42.11
C SER A 773 -6.38 1.46 41.58
N PRO A 774 -6.93 0.61 40.69
CA PRO A 774 -6.20 -0.54 40.15
C PRO A 774 -4.93 -0.16 39.39
N GLY A 775 -3.96 -1.07 39.35
CA GLY A 775 -2.65 -0.83 38.75
C GLY A 775 -1.75 0.07 39.62
N GLY A 776 -0.89 0.85 38.98
CA GLY A 776 0.07 1.72 39.65
C GLY A 776 1.51 1.45 39.21
N PRO A 777 2.45 2.28 39.67
CA PRO A 777 3.84 2.19 39.25
C PRO A 777 4.50 0.92 39.78
N ILE A 778 5.33 0.29 38.94
CA ILE A 778 6.21 -0.81 39.34
C ILE A 778 7.69 -0.42 39.15
N PRO A 779 8.65 -1.07 39.85
CA PRO A 779 10.05 -0.73 39.72
C PRO A 779 10.56 -0.89 38.28
N MET A 780 11.04 0.20 37.69
CA MET A 780 11.64 0.18 36.37
C MET A 780 12.94 -0.66 36.36
N PRO A 781 13.18 -1.50 35.35
CA PRO A 781 14.42 -2.26 35.25
C PRO A 781 15.64 -1.32 35.17
N ALA A 782 16.76 -1.74 35.78
CA ALA A 782 18.01 -0.98 35.74
C ALA A 782 18.47 -0.79 34.28
N THR A 783 18.71 0.45 33.89
CA THR A 783 19.24 0.77 32.56
C THR A 783 20.71 0.37 32.49
N GLU A 784 21.05 -0.64 31.66
CA GLU A 784 22.42 -0.72 31.14
C GLU A 784 22.67 0.56 30.34
N ARG A 785 23.49 1.46 30.88
CA ARG A 785 23.90 2.67 30.15
C ARG A 785 24.60 2.21 28.87
N ALA A 786 23.96 2.42 27.72
CA ALA A 786 24.67 2.50 26.45
C ALA A 786 25.75 3.58 26.61
N SER A 787 27.01 3.17 26.70
CA SER A 787 28.14 4.07 26.92
C SER A 787 28.31 4.96 25.69
N SER A 788 27.77 6.17 25.78
CA SER A 788 28.08 7.26 24.86
C SER A 788 29.35 7.96 25.33
N THR A 789 30.43 7.78 24.57
CA THR A 789 31.54 8.76 24.50
C THR A 789 31.95 8.89 23.04
N GLN A 790 31.17 9.63 22.27
CA GLN A 790 31.71 10.42 21.17
C GLN A 790 31.49 11.88 21.52
N GLU A 791 32.53 12.46 22.14
CA GLU A 791 32.69 13.89 22.20
C GLU A 791 32.75 14.46 20.78
N LYS A 792 31.82 15.38 20.52
CA LYS A 792 31.89 16.33 19.41
C LYS A 792 33.23 17.07 19.46
N LYS A 793 34.02 16.99 18.39
CA LYS A 793 34.92 18.08 18.02
C LYS A 793 34.44 18.70 16.72
N PHE A 794 34.05 19.96 16.84
CA PHE A 794 33.79 20.90 15.75
C PHE A 794 34.93 20.88 14.72
N LYS A 795 34.55 20.76 13.44
CA LYS A 795 34.97 21.63 12.34
C LYS A 795 33.96 21.55 11.22
#